data_AF-A0A955V9S7-F1
#
_entry.id   AF-A0A955V9S7-F1
#
_cell.length_a   1.000
_cell.length_b   1.000
_cell.length_c   1.000
_cell.angle_alpha   90.00
_cell.angle_beta   90.00
_cell.angle_gamma   90.00
#
_symmetry.space_group_name_H-M   'P 1'
#
loop_
_entity.id
_entity.type
_entity.pdbx_description
1 polymer ?
#
loop_
_entity_poly.entity_id
_entity_poly.type
_entity_poly.pdbx_seq_one_letter_code
_entity_poly.pdbx_strand_id
1 'polypeptide(L)'
;MSVSRVCLLGFALLAAPVWGCADNVTEVVDAGPTVVVAGASGVEVGGTLQLGAATTNGTDTSYTWRSLDEAIAKVDANGKVLGVSPGEIDIVVTGADSKAQGKHRVVVIAVTISPDEVTVPFYDKWLRSAHADTTAEPFNHWNEEGVIPKDCARCHSTPGYRDYIGADGSAADETDTDHATGTVIECTACHNDVALTLSHVIFPSGVEVDGLGPEARCMTCHQGRASSDTVDNDIADADVATPDTVSTDLGFLNIHYYAAGATLMAGRVRGGYQYDGQVYDWRFRHVPGVDTCVGCHDPHSLQLKFETCNQCHPGTHSKDDVKNIRMIASRGQDYDGDGDKQEGIYYELEGLKATLLADIRTYGEQHGGAICYESETYPYFFRDSDADGVCTAEEAVFANRYASWTARLVRAAYNFSAASKDPGAFAHNGKYMIQLVHDSIEDLNKGISTPRDLTAMIRNDVGHFNGAGEPARHWDADEEVSSGCSKCHGGSEGFRFFLDHGVGANVEEPDNGLDCATCHTNFTQFETVKVASVVFPSGVSVNTSEAGTDGICVTCHQGRESKKSVDAQLAAGGNGGFKNIHYLPAGATRYGADVHVGYEYAGKTYAGHPAGHAGGDNCTSCHNPVTTNHTFYVSDNIGYCATCHLGVTKPEDIRMPSNTTDWDGDGSGTESLKAELDGIAAALLRAMQASSNNKICYNENAYPYFFIDTDSDGECSAAEAISPNAFKTWGTGGLLPAAFNYQFYKKEPGAWAHNFKYMAQILIDGIEALGGDVSSFTRPQ
;
A
#
# COMPACT_ATOMS: atom_id res chain seq x y z
N MET A 1 -23.34 -41.08 8.14
CA MET A 1 -23.99 -42.39 8.37
C MET A 1 -22.96 -43.37 8.94
N SER A 2 -23.37 -44.59 9.33
CA SER A 2 -22.65 -45.45 10.28
C SER A 2 -21.66 -46.44 9.66
N VAL A 3 -20.41 -46.43 10.16
CA VAL A 3 -19.56 -47.59 10.55
C VAL A 3 -19.36 -48.77 9.56
N SER A 4 -18.09 -49.12 9.26
CA SER A 4 -17.51 -50.41 9.73
C SER A 4 -15.98 -50.54 9.55
N ARG A 5 -15.37 -51.43 10.35
CA ARG A 5 -13.98 -51.92 10.25
C ARG A 5 -13.95 -53.32 9.61
N VAL A 6 -12.80 -53.72 9.06
CA VAL A 6 -12.43 -55.14 8.89
C VAL A 6 -10.96 -55.33 9.29
N CYS A 7 -10.68 -56.39 10.06
CA CYS A 7 -9.34 -56.92 10.30
C CYS A 7 -9.37 -58.45 10.16
N LEU A 8 -8.26 -59.08 9.80
CA LEU A 8 -8.09 -60.55 9.81
C LEU A 8 -6.61 -60.90 10.04
N LEU A 9 -6.35 -62.03 10.70
CA LEU A 9 -5.02 -62.42 11.21
C LEU A 9 -4.46 -63.67 10.50
N GLY A 10 -3.13 -63.87 10.55
CA GLY A 10 -2.46 -65.10 10.13
C GLY A 10 -0.99 -65.22 10.59
N PHE A 11 -0.73 -66.15 11.53
CA PHE A 11 0.58 -66.52 12.09
C PHE A 11 1.62 -66.89 10.99
N ALA A 12 2.92 -66.58 11.07
CA ALA A 12 3.93 -66.83 12.12
C ALA A 12 4.20 -68.36 12.33
N LEU A 13 5.42 -68.90 12.49
CA LEU A 13 6.76 -68.39 12.80
C LEU A 13 7.79 -69.02 11.79
N LEU A 14 9.14 -68.95 11.81
CA LEU A 14 10.31 -68.40 12.58
C LEU A 14 11.48 -68.38 11.52
N ALA A 15 12.73 -67.89 11.66
CA ALA A 15 13.54 -67.44 12.80
C ALA A 15 14.66 -66.42 12.42
N ALA A 16 15.06 -65.63 13.43
CA ALA A 16 16.40 -65.17 13.87
C ALA A 16 17.65 -65.14 12.94
N PRO A 17 18.62 -64.20 13.17
CA PRO A 17 18.82 -63.46 14.43
C PRO A 17 19.11 -61.93 14.34
N VAL A 18 19.09 -61.30 15.53
CA VAL A 18 19.66 -59.98 15.92
C VAL A 18 19.06 -58.69 15.33
N TRP A 19 18.04 -58.15 16.01
CA TRP A 19 18.19 -56.87 16.70
C TRP A 19 17.26 -56.84 17.92
N GLY A 20 17.74 -56.30 19.04
CA GLY A 20 16.98 -56.19 20.27
C GLY A 20 16.81 -54.73 20.63
N CYS A 21 15.60 -54.21 20.49
CA CYS A 21 15.25 -52.93 21.09
C CYS A 21 15.29 -53.10 22.62
N ALA A 22 16.16 -52.36 23.28
CA ALA A 22 16.01 -52.05 24.68
C ALA A 22 15.39 -50.65 24.76
N ASP A 23 14.28 -50.51 25.48
CA ASP A 23 13.65 -49.21 25.68
C ASP A 23 14.64 -48.28 26.40
N ASN A 24 14.95 -47.16 25.76
CA ASN A 24 15.67 -46.06 26.38
C ASN A 24 15.04 -44.76 25.89
N VAL A 25 13.80 -44.54 26.35
CA VAL A 25 13.13 -43.25 26.27
C VAL A 25 14.06 -42.22 26.92
N THR A 26 14.50 -41.25 26.12
CA THR A 26 14.96 -39.97 26.65
C THR A 26 13.73 -39.07 26.63
N GLU A 27 13.38 -38.54 27.80
CA GLU A 27 12.12 -37.82 27.98
C GLU A 27 12.16 -36.51 27.20
N VAL A 28 11.15 -36.30 26.34
CA VAL A 28 10.76 -34.95 25.95
C VAL A 28 10.33 -34.26 27.25
N VAL A 29 11.06 -33.23 27.67
CA VAL A 29 10.70 -32.43 28.84
C VAL A 29 9.61 -31.46 28.40
N ASP A 30 8.40 -32.01 28.22
CA ASP A 30 7.18 -31.31 27.85
C ASP A 30 7.07 -30.00 28.65
N ALA A 31 7.10 -28.87 27.94
CA ALA A 31 7.00 -27.52 28.49
C ALA A 31 5.55 -27.27 28.91
N GLY A 32 5.19 -27.94 30.00
CA GLY A 32 3.82 -28.20 30.41
C GLY A 32 2.97 -26.94 30.60
N PRO A 33 1.64 -27.11 30.63
CA PRO A 33 0.70 -26.03 30.46
C PRO A 33 0.95 -24.86 31.42
N THR A 34 0.70 -23.67 30.91
CA THR A 34 0.85 -22.38 31.60
C THR A 34 -0.46 -21.60 31.48
N VAL A 35 -0.77 -20.71 32.44
CA VAL A 35 -1.98 -19.87 32.36
C VAL A 35 -1.58 -18.41 32.36
N VAL A 36 -1.94 -17.70 31.29
CA VAL A 36 -1.79 -16.25 31.14
C VAL A 36 -3.04 -15.56 31.68
N VAL A 37 -2.87 -14.40 32.32
CA VAL A 37 -3.98 -13.59 32.85
C VAL A 37 -3.93 -12.19 32.24
N ALA A 38 -5.03 -11.79 31.62
CA ALA A 38 -5.19 -10.48 30.97
C ALA A 38 -6.29 -9.66 31.65
N GLY A 39 -6.10 -8.34 31.73
CA GLY A 39 -7.05 -7.42 32.35
C GLY A 39 -6.36 -6.11 32.72
N ALA A 40 -7.11 -5.21 33.37
CA ALA A 40 -6.53 -3.99 33.92
C ALA A 40 -5.90 -4.26 35.30
N SER A 41 -4.69 -3.73 35.52
CA SER A 41 -3.92 -3.90 36.76
C SER A 41 -4.37 -2.97 37.90
N GLY A 42 -5.26 -2.00 37.67
CA GLY A 42 -5.64 -0.95 38.63
C GLY A 42 -7.14 -0.87 38.96
N VAL A 43 -7.50 -0.74 40.24
CA VAL A 43 -8.89 -0.54 40.70
C VAL A 43 -8.98 0.32 41.96
N GLU A 44 -10.05 1.10 42.08
CA GLU A 44 -10.34 1.90 43.28
C GLU A 44 -10.88 1.04 44.44
N VAL A 45 -10.71 1.51 45.68
CA VAL A 45 -11.41 0.94 46.85
C VAL A 45 -12.93 1.01 46.64
N GLY A 46 -13.59 -0.15 46.61
CA GLY A 46 -15.02 -0.31 46.29
C GLY A 46 -15.33 -0.41 44.80
N GLY A 47 -14.38 -0.10 43.91
CA GLY A 47 -14.50 -0.31 42.48
C GLY A 47 -14.25 -1.76 42.07
N THR A 48 -14.57 -2.11 40.82
CA THR A 48 -14.30 -3.47 40.29
C THR A 48 -13.64 -3.46 38.92
N LEU A 49 -12.63 -4.31 38.73
CA LEU A 49 -12.03 -4.65 37.43
C LEU A 49 -12.42 -6.08 37.02
N GLN A 50 -12.15 -6.45 35.77
CA GLN A 50 -12.38 -7.79 35.23
C GLN A 50 -11.08 -8.37 34.70
N LEU A 51 -10.75 -9.60 35.10
CA LEU A 51 -9.66 -10.39 34.54
C LEU A 51 -10.22 -11.53 33.66
N GLY A 52 -9.47 -11.91 32.63
CA GLY A 52 -9.66 -13.13 31.85
C GLY A 52 -8.42 -14.01 31.95
N ALA A 53 -8.57 -15.30 31.70
CA ALA A 53 -7.47 -16.27 31.72
C ALA A 53 -7.49 -17.15 30.46
N ALA A 54 -6.29 -17.50 29.98
CA ALA A 54 -6.09 -18.38 28.84
C ALA A 54 -4.94 -19.35 29.13
N THR A 55 -5.14 -20.64 28.84
CA THR A 55 -4.11 -21.67 28.98
C THR A 55 -3.31 -21.82 27.69
N THR A 56 -1.99 -21.70 27.80
CA THR A 56 -1.00 -21.98 26.78
C THR A 56 -0.40 -23.38 27.00
N ASN A 57 0.00 -24.05 25.92
CA ASN A 57 0.51 -25.43 25.91
C ASN A 57 -0.41 -26.45 26.62
N GLY A 58 -1.73 -26.28 26.48
CA GLY A 58 -2.73 -27.18 27.03
C GLY A 58 -4.15 -26.66 26.83
N THR A 59 -5.10 -27.24 27.55
CA THR A 59 -6.49 -26.74 27.59
C THR A 59 -7.04 -26.83 29.02
N ASP A 60 -7.94 -25.91 29.36
CA ASP A 60 -8.67 -25.91 30.62
C ASP A 60 -10.16 -25.62 30.36
N THR A 61 -11.03 -26.49 30.89
CA THR A 61 -12.49 -26.33 30.76
C THR A 61 -13.07 -25.24 31.66
N SER A 62 -12.32 -24.81 32.67
CA SER A 62 -12.67 -23.71 33.58
C SER A 62 -11.45 -23.25 34.39
N TYR A 63 -11.60 -22.13 35.10
CA TYR A 63 -10.55 -21.51 35.91
C TYR A 63 -11.02 -21.29 37.34
N THR A 64 -10.13 -21.49 38.32
CA THR A 64 -10.37 -21.17 39.73
C THR A 64 -9.52 -19.97 40.15
N TRP A 65 -10.15 -18.93 40.68
CA TRP A 65 -9.50 -17.68 41.07
C TRP A 65 -9.35 -17.57 42.59
N ARG A 66 -8.28 -16.92 43.05
CA ARG A 66 -8.09 -16.49 44.45
C ARG A 66 -7.30 -15.19 44.53
N SER A 67 -7.54 -14.37 45.55
CA SER A 67 -6.59 -13.34 45.96
C SER A 67 -5.57 -13.95 46.91
N LEU A 68 -4.34 -13.42 46.95
CA LEU A 68 -3.40 -13.73 48.04
C LEU A 68 -3.70 -12.93 49.33
N ASP A 69 -4.44 -11.82 49.24
CA ASP A 69 -4.94 -11.07 50.40
C ASP A 69 -6.30 -10.41 50.09
N GLU A 70 -7.35 -10.99 50.68
CA GLU A 70 -8.74 -10.51 50.61
C GLU A 70 -8.98 -9.18 51.36
N ALA A 71 -8.03 -8.68 52.15
CA ALA A 71 -8.07 -7.34 52.73
C ALA A 71 -7.69 -6.25 51.73
N ILE A 72 -6.85 -6.56 50.73
CA ILE A 72 -6.45 -5.62 49.66
C ILE A 72 -7.45 -5.72 48.51
N ALA A 73 -7.63 -6.90 47.91
CA ALA A 73 -8.59 -7.12 46.83
C ALA A 73 -9.23 -8.51 46.90
N LYS A 74 -10.48 -8.63 46.44
CA LYS A 74 -11.25 -9.89 46.37
C LYS A 74 -11.56 -10.25 44.93
N VAL A 75 -11.53 -11.52 44.58
CA VAL A 75 -11.90 -12.01 43.23
C VAL A 75 -13.06 -13.00 43.32
N ASP A 76 -13.99 -12.93 42.37
CA ASP A 76 -15.09 -13.89 42.24
C ASP A 76 -14.72 -15.10 41.35
N ALA A 77 -15.64 -16.06 41.22
CA ALA A 77 -15.43 -17.26 40.42
C ALA A 77 -15.26 -16.99 38.91
N ASN A 78 -15.57 -15.79 38.43
CA ASN A 78 -15.51 -15.37 37.04
C ASN A 78 -14.30 -14.45 36.75
N GLY A 79 -13.37 -14.29 37.71
CA GLY A 79 -12.22 -13.39 37.57
C GLY A 79 -12.55 -11.90 37.78
N LYS A 80 -13.74 -11.57 38.29
CA LYS A 80 -14.09 -10.18 38.61
C LYS A 80 -13.47 -9.79 39.95
N VAL A 81 -12.64 -8.75 39.97
CA VAL A 81 -11.91 -8.28 41.16
C VAL A 81 -12.58 -7.03 41.73
N LEU A 82 -12.69 -6.95 43.06
CA LEU A 82 -13.18 -5.83 43.87
C LEU A 82 -12.03 -5.29 44.73
N GLY A 83 -11.74 -4.00 44.63
CA GLY A 83 -10.81 -3.31 45.54
C GLY A 83 -11.40 -3.19 46.94
N VAL A 84 -10.64 -3.54 47.99
CA VAL A 84 -11.11 -3.57 49.39
C VAL A 84 -10.35 -2.57 50.27
N SER A 85 -9.03 -2.49 50.15
CA SER A 85 -8.22 -1.44 50.77
C SER A 85 -6.93 -1.18 49.99
N PRO A 86 -6.27 -0.02 50.13
CA PRO A 86 -5.15 0.34 49.28
C PRO A 86 -3.92 -0.54 49.47
N GLY A 87 -3.28 -0.91 48.37
CA GLY A 87 -2.11 -1.78 48.37
C GLY A 87 -2.01 -2.61 47.10
N GLU A 88 -0.96 -3.41 47.02
CA GLU A 88 -0.69 -4.31 45.91
C GLU A 88 -0.99 -5.76 46.30
N ILE A 89 -1.61 -6.53 45.39
CA ILE A 89 -1.80 -7.96 45.62
C ILE A 89 -1.79 -8.79 44.33
N ASP A 90 -1.24 -10.00 44.39
CA ASP A 90 -1.41 -10.98 43.31
C ASP A 90 -2.82 -11.60 43.41
N ILE A 91 -3.58 -11.47 42.32
CA ILE A 91 -4.68 -12.38 42.02
C ILE A 91 -4.08 -13.59 41.29
N VAL A 92 -4.39 -14.80 41.75
CA VAL A 92 -3.85 -16.04 41.20
C VAL A 92 -4.98 -16.88 40.62
N VAL A 93 -4.86 -17.25 39.36
CA VAL A 93 -5.73 -18.20 38.68
C VAL A 93 -5.10 -19.59 38.69
N THR A 94 -5.93 -20.63 38.63
CA THR A 94 -5.52 -22.02 38.46
C THR A 94 -6.40 -22.71 37.42
N GLY A 95 -5.80 -23.36 36.44
CA GLY A 95 -6.52 -24.17 35.44
C GLY A 95 -7.20 -25.40 36.07
N ALA A 96 -8.45 -25.67 35.68
CA ALA A 96 -9.24 -26.77 36.23
C ALA A 96 -8.75 -28.17 35.82
N ASP A 97 -8.08 -28.30 34.68
CA ASP A 97 -7.58 -29.56 34.12
C ASP A 97 -6.04 -29.62 34.17
N SER A 98 -5.37 -28.56 33.68
CA SER A 98 -3.90 -28.42 33.67
C SER A 98 -3.27 -28.33 35.06
N LYS A 99 -4.01 -27.76 36.03
CA LYS A 99 -3.52 -27.32 37.36
C LYS A 99 -2.46 -26.22 37.32
N ALA A 100 -2.12 -25.73 36.14
CA ALA A 100 -1.20 -24.63 35.93
C ALA A 100 -1.71 -23.33 36.59
N GLN A 101 -0.81 -22.42 36.94
CA GLN A 101 -1.17 -21.18 37.64
C GLN A 101 -0.65 -19.94 36.91
N GLY A 102 -1.54 -18.97 36.77
CA GLY A 102 -1.22 -17.63 36.30
C GLY A 102 -1.37 -16.62 37.45
N LYS A 103 -0.61 -15.53 37.39
CA LYS A 103 -0.72 -14.42 38.33
C LYS A 103 -1.03 -13.13 37.59
N HIS A 104 -1.75 -12.23 38.25
CA HIS A 104 -1.94 -10.85 37.81
C HIS A 104 -1.84 -9.93 39.02
N ARG A 105 -0.95 -8.93 38.95
CA ARG A 105 -0.76 -7.94 40.01
C ARG A 105 -1.89 -6.92 39.92
N VAL A 106 -2.66 -6.76 40.99
CA VAL A 106 -3.69 -5.73 41.12
C VAL A 106 -3.24 -4.70 42.14
N VAL A 107 -3.19 -3.44 41.70
CA VAL A 107 -2.96 -2.25 42.51
C VAL A 107 -4.32 -1.67 42.91
N VAL A 108 -4.61 -1.63 44.20
CA VAL A 108 -5.80 -1.00 44.75
C VAL A 108 -5.45 0.40 45.24
N ILE A 109 -6.16 1.41 44.73
CA ILE A 109 -5.94 2.82 45.06
C ILE A 109 -7.10 3.39 45.89
N ALA A 110 -6.77 4.21 46.90
CA ALA A 110 -7.76 5.09 47.52
C ALA A 110 -7.70 6.47 46.88
N VAL A 111 -8.79 6.89 46.24
CA VAL A 111 -8.97 8.28 45.84
C VAL A 111 -9.45 9.08 47.05
N THR A 112 -8.50 9.51 47.90
CA THR A 112 -8.79 10.47 48.98
C THR A 112 -8.94 11.86 48.39
N ILE A 113 -10.14 12.23 47.92
CA ILE A 113 -10.40 13.60 47.48
C ILE A 113 -10.49 14.53 48.69
N SER A 114 -9.43 15.31 48.93
CA SER A 114 -9.50 16.53 49.73
C SER A 114 -10.32 17.58 48.98
N PRO A 115 -11.20 18.36 49.64
CA PRO A 115 -11.96 19.42 48.98
C PRO A 115 -11.10 20.59 48.44
N ASP A 116 -9.81 20.61 48.76
CA ASP A 116 -8.82 21.60 48.29
C ASP A 116 -7.85 21.04 47.21
N GLU A 117 -8.03 19.81 46.72
CA GLU A 117 -7.10 19.20 45.75
C GLU A 117 -7.37 19.58 44.28
N VAL A 118 -6.27 19.76 43.53
CA VAL A 118 -6.31 20.00 42.09
C VAL A 118 -6.57 18.67 41.37
N THR A 119 -7.81 18.43 40.95
CA THR A 119 -8.18 17.27 40.15
C THR A 119 -7.51 17.32 38.77
N VAL A 120 -6.49 16.48 38.54
CA VAL A 120 -5.85 16.33 37.23
C VAL A 120 -6.82 15.65 36.26
N PRO A 121 -7.25 16.30 35.15
CA PRO A 121 -8.20 15.70 34.22
C PRO A 121 -7.64 14.40 33.62
N PHE A 122 -8.52 13.40 33.46
CA PHE A 122 -8.21 12.11 32.82
C PHE A 122 -7.12 11.25 33.50
N TYR A 123 -6.65 11.61 34.70
CA TYR A 123 -5.64 10.84 35.44
C TYR A 123 -6.03 9.35 35.59
N ASP A 124 -7.29 9.05 35.92
CA ASP A 124 -7.80 7.69 36.06
C ASP A 124 -7.89 6.90 34.74
N LYS A 125 -7.85 7.57 33.58
CA LYS A 125 -7.65 6.93 32.28
C LYS A 125 -6.18 6.57 32.09
N TRP A 126 -5.29 7.54 32.33
CA TRP A 126 -3.84 7.36 32.13
C TRP A 126 -3.28 6.23 32.98
N LEU A 127 -3.66 6.18 34.26
CA LEU A 127 -3.25 5.16 35.23
C LEU A 127 -3.74 3.73 34.88
N ARG A 128 -4.61 3.59 33.86
CA ARG A 128 -5.09 2.29 33.33
C ARG A 128 -4.65 2.06 31.88
N SER A 129 -3.77 2.91 31.35
CA SER A 129 -3.17 2.77 30.02
C SER A 129 -1.87 1.96 30.09
N ALA A 130 -1.47 1.36 28.97
CA ALA A 130 -0.21 0.62 28.88
C ALA A 130 1.04 1.49 29.17
N HIS A 131 0.95 2.80 28.96
CA HIS A 131 2.03 3.76 29.23
C HIS A 131 2.23 4.06 30.72
N ALA A 132 1.27 3.70 31.58
CA ALA A 132 1.37 3.79 33.03
C ALA A 132 1.60 2.42 33.70
N ASP A 133 1.75 1.34 32.94
CA ASP A 133 1.94 -0.01 33.48
C ASP A 133 3.37 -0.20 33.98
N THR A 134 3.59 0.08 35.26
CA THR A 134 4.87 -0.13 35.95
C THR A 134 5.30 -1.60 36.03
N THR A 135 4.53 -2.56 35.52
CA THR A 135 4.88 -3.98 35.46
C THR A 135 5.18 -4.48 34.05
N ALA A 136 4.98 -3.65 33.02
CA ALA A 136 5.24 -4.03 31.63
C ALA A 136 6.75 -4.08 31.32
N GLU A 137 7.17 -5.09 30.55
CA GLU A 137 8.57 -5.33 30.17
C GLU A 137 9.30 -4.08 29.61
N PRO A 138 8.70 -3.25 28.73
CA PRO A 138 9.36 -2.03 28.24
C PRO A 138 9.85 -1.07 29.32
N PHE A 139 9.24 -1.03 30.49
CA PHE A 139 9.66 -0.14 31.59
C PHE A 139 10.47 -0.85 32.69
N ASN A 140 10.67 -2.17 32.55
CA ASN A 140 11.29 -3.02 33.56
C ASN A 140 12.54 -3.76 33.09
N HIS A 141 12.79 -3.87 31.78
CA HIS A 141 13.89 -4.63 31.18
C HIS A 141 15.26 -4.39 31.85
N TRP A 142 15.62 -3.13 32.09
CA TRP A 142 16.92 -2.74 32.67
C TRP A 142 16.96 -2.66 34.21
N ASN A 143 15.97 -3.21 34.92
CA ASN A 143 15.87 -3.08 36.37
C ASN A 143 17.01 -3.77 37.14
N GLU A 144 17.68 -4.78 36.57
CA GLU A 144 18.82 -5.44 37.21
C GLU A 144 20.11 -4.60 37.08
N GLU A 145 20.27 -3.88 35.96
CA GLU A 145 21.32 -2.88 35.73
C GLU A 145 21.08 -1.59 36.53
N GLY A 146 19.82 -1.23 36.76
CA GLY A 146 19.40 0.00 37.45
C GLY A 146 19.50 1.28 36.61
N VAL A 147 19.93 1.18 35.36
CA VAL A 147 20.02 2.29 34.39
C VAL A 147 19.54 1.86 33.01
N ILE A 148 18.74 2.70 32.37
CA ILE A 148 18.27 2.55 31.00
C ILE A 148 19.29 3.21 30.07
N PRO A 149 19.90 2.49 29.11
CA PRO A 149 20.85 3.07 28.17
C PRO A 149 20.26 4.24 27.38
N LYS A 150 21.05 5.28 27.13
CA LYS A 150 20.59 6.52 26.49
C LYS A 150 19.84 6.29 25.17
N ASP A 151 20.32 5.35 24.34
CA ASP A 151 19.75 5.01 23.03
C ASP A 151 18.39 4.26 23.11
N CYS A 152 17.93 3.97 24.33
CA CYS A 152 16.62 3.41 24.67
C CYS A 152 15.79 4.37 25.54
N ALA A 153 16.42 5.16 26.41
CA ALA A 153 15.74 5.95 27.44
C ALA A 153 14.66 6.90 26.90
N ARG A 154 14.80 7.41 25.67
CA ARG A 154 13.80 8.22 24.94
C ARG A 154 12.36 7.70 25.06
N CYS A 155 12.16 6.39 24.97
CA CYS A 155 10.82 5.77 24.87
C CYS A 155 10.48 4.83 26.02
N HIS A 156 11.47 4.57 26.89
CA HIS A 156 11.36 3.65 28.00
C HIS A 156 11.41 4.38 29.36
N SER A 157 11.38 5.72 29.38
CA SER A 157 11.36 6.52 30.61
C SER A 157 10.85 7.95 30.36
N THR A 158 10.21 8.57 31.36
CA THR A 158 9.86 10.01 31.29
C THR A 158 11.08 10.94 31.32
N PRO A 159 12.12 10.68 32.14
CA PRO A 159 13.38 11.44 32.07
C PRO A 159 14.03 11.41 30.69
N GLY A 160 14.20 10.23 30.09
CA GLY A 160 14.82 10.10 28.76
C GLY A 160 13.98 10.66 27.61
N TYR A 161 12.64 10.60 27.69
CA TYR A 161 11.77 11.34 26.77
C TYR A 161 12.03 12.85 26.85
N ARG A 162 12.13 13.38 28.08
CA ARG A 162 12.35 14.82 28.32
C ARG A 162 13.75 15.29 27.95
N ASP A 163 14.77 14.46 28.15
CA ASP A 163 16.14 14.66 27.62
C ASP A 163 16.06 14.77 26.08
N TYR A 164 15.46 13.79 25.41
CA TYR A 164 15.35 13.79 23.93
C TYR A 164 14.68 15.03 23.33
N ILE A 165 13.67 15.60 23.98
CA ILE A 165 12.98 16.81 23.49
C ILE A 165 13.53 18.14 24.07
N GLY A 166 14.67 18.13 24.77
CA GLY A 166 15.23 19.33 25.41
C GLY A 166 14.41 19.91 26.58
N ALA A 167 13.43 19.15 27.11
CA ALA A 167 12.47 19.59 28.12
C ALA A 167 12.99 19.55 29.57
N ASP A 168 14.25 19.21 29.79
CA ASP A 168 14.98 19.48 31.03
C ASP A 168 16.15 20.48 30.89
N GLY A 169 16.53 20.83 29.65
CA GLY A 169 17.62 21.75 29.32
C GLY A 169 18.82 21.11 28.60
N SER A 170 18.75 19.82 28.24
CA SER A 170 19.63 19.13 27.28
C SER A 170 19.58 19.72 25.85
N ALA A 171 20.34 19.14 24.94
CA ALA A 171 20.08 19.28 23.51
C ALA A 171 18.77 18.57 23.11
N ALA A 172 18.12 19.03 22.05
CA ALA A 172 17.00 18.31 21.45
C ALA A 172 17.50 17.31 20.39
N ASP A 173 16.66 16.31 20.11
CA ASP A 173 16.82 15.27 19.08
C ASP A 173 17.95 14.24 19.32
N GLU A 174 18.65 14.34 20.45
CA GLU A 174 19.51 13.30 21.01
C GLU A 174 19.22 13.07 22.49
N THR A 175 19.52 11.88 23.01
CA THR A 175 19.48 11.60 24.46
C THR A 175 20.91 11.60 24.99
N ASP A 176 21.25 12.59 25.81
CA ASP A 176 22.61 12.89 26.23
C ASP A 176 23.21 11.76 27.10
N THR A 177 22.41 11.18 28.00
CA THR A 177 22.91 10.29 29.09
C THR A 177 22.03 9.07 29.36
N ASP A 178 22.58 8.09 30.08
CA ASP A 178 21.81 6.95 30.60
C ASP A 178 20.90 7.41 31.76
N HIS A 179 19.64 6.94 31.76
CA HIS A 179 18.61 7.38 32.72
C HIS A 179 18.33 6.35 33.81
N ALA A 180 17.78 6.78 34.95
CA ALA A 180 17.41 5.87 36.02
C ALA A 180 16.16 5.04 35.67
N THR A 181 16.12 3.77 36.10
CA THR A 181 14.93 2.91 36.02
C THR A 181 13.84 3.32 37.03
N GLY A 182 12.69 2.64 36.98
CA GLY A 182 11.60 2.89 37.91
C GLY A 182 10.71 4.08 37.56
N THR A 183 10.75 4.55 36.30
CA THR A 183 9.76 5.49 35.75
C THR A 183 9.08 4.87 34.52
N VAL A 184 7.87 5.31 34.23
CA VAL A 184 7.10 4.95 33.03
C VAL A 184 6.92 6.21 32.17
N ILE A 185 5.97 6.23 31.22
CA ILE A 185 5.56 7.49 30.59
C ILE A 185 4.52 8.17 31.51
N GLU A 186 4.87 9.34 32.02
CA GLU A 186 4.10 10.12 32.99
C GLU A 186 3.45 11.33 32.31
N CYS A 187 2.52 11.99 33.01
CA CYS A 187 1.85 13.18 32.49
C CYS A 187 2.84 14.27 32.01
N THR A 188 3.98 14.43 32.69
CA THR A 188 5.03 15.43 32.40
C THR A 188 5.85 15.15 31.15
N ALA A 189 5.81 13.93 30.58
CA ALA A 189 6.41 13.65 29.27
C ALA A 189 5.67 14.44 28.17
N CYS A 190 4.33 14.35 28.15
CA CYS A 190 3.48 15.01 27.17
C CYS A 190 3.05 16.43 27.55
N HIS A 191 2.96 16.74 28.85
CA HIS A 191 2.52 18.04 29.38
C HIS A 191 3.68 18.81 30.01
N ASN A 192 4.48 19.42 29.16
CA ASN A 192 5.46 20.45 29.49
C ASN A 192 5.53 21.48 28.35
N ASP A 193 6.13 22.65 28.59
CA ASP A 193 6.11 23.77 27.64
C ASP A 193 6.70 23.42 26.26
N VAL A 194 7.68 22.50 26.19
CA VAL A 194 8.32 22.08 24.93
C VAL A 194 7.50 21.01 24.21
N ALA A 195 7.08 19.96 24.92
CA ALA A 195 6.24 18.89 24.37
C ALA A 195 4.91 19.41 23.83
N LEU A 196 4.36 20.49 24.41
CA LEU A 196 3.13 21.13 23.93
C LEU A 196 3.33 21.92 22.62
N THR A 197 4.56 22.31 22.28
CA THR A 197 4.92 23.02 21.04
C THR A 197 5.65 22.17 20.01
N LEU A 198 5.96 20.90 20.32
CA LEU A 198 6.63 19.98 19.40
C LEU A 198 5.81 19.79 18.12
N SER A 199 6.40 20.09 16.97
CA SER A 199 5.75 20.11 15.65
C SER A 199 6.54 19.40 14.54
N HIS A 200 7.63 18.70 14.89
CA HIS A 200 8.45 17.92 13.97
C HIS A 200 8.91 16.63 14.64
N VAL A 201 9.35 15.66 13.83
CA VAL A 201 9.97 14.40 14.28
C VAL A 201 11.01 13.94 13.25
N ILE A 202 12.19 13.51 13.72
CA ILE A 202 13.27 12.96 12.88
C ILE A 202 13.23 11.42 12.89
N PHE A 203 13.00 10.83 11.72
CA PHE A 203 12.88 9.39 11.51
C PHE A 203 14.26 8.70 11.34
N PRO A 204 14.36 7.36 11.50
CA PRO A 204 15.63 6.62 11.40
C PRO A 204 16.36 6.72 10.06
N SER A 205 15.69 7.18 9.01
CA SER A 205 16.23 7.49 7.68
C SER A 205 16.81 8.91 7.55
N GLY A 206 16.90 9.66 8.67
CA GLY A 206 17.30 11.07 8.69
C GLY A 206 16.27 12.03 8.10
N VAL A 207 15.07 11.56 7.74
CA VAL A 207 13.98 12.41 7.25
C VAL A 207 13.30 13.10 8.41
N GLU A 208 13.27 14.42 8.37
CA GLU A 208 12.47 15.26 9.27
C GLU A 208 11.05 15.43 8.72
N VAL A 209 10.05 15.18 9.55
CA VAL A 209 8.63 15.37 9.23
C VAL A 209 8.10 16.55 10.03
N ASP A 210 8.09 17.70 9.37
CA ASP A 210 7.65 19.01 9.87
C ASP A 210 6.11 19.17 9.85
N GLY A 211 5.62 20.23 10.49
CA GLY A 211 4.22 20.67 10.43
C GLY A 211 3.22 19.83 11.23
N LEU A 212 3.71 18.89 12.04
CA LEU A 212 2.90 18.00 12.87
C LEU A 212 2.18 18.74 14.00
N GLY A 213 1.01 18.22 14.38
CA GLY A 213 0.24 18.62 15.54
C GLY A 213 0.51 17.73 16.76
N PRO A 214 -0.53 17.50 17.61
CA PRO A 214 -0.42 16.72 18.85
C PRO A 214 0.22 15.32 18.74
N GLU A 215 0.14 14.71 17.56
CA GLU A 215 0.70 13.42 17.18
C GLU A 215 2.24 13.40 17.07
N ALA A 216 2.91 14.56 16.97
CA ALA A 216 4.38 14.62 17.00
C ALA A 216 4.94 13.88 18.23
N ARG A 217 4.34 14.11 19.40
CA ARG A 217 4.70 13.43 20.67
C ARG A 217 4.57 11.91 20.62
N CYS A 218 3.62 11.39 19.84
CA CYS A 218 3.43 9.96 19.64
C CYS A 218 4.49 9.41 18.67
N MET A 219 4.70 10.10 17.54
CA MET A 219 5.68 9.71 16.53
C MET A 219 7.13 9.78 17.05
N THR A 220 7.43 10.66 18.01
CA THR A 220 8.72 10.69 18.75
C THR A 220 9.17 9.30 19.23
N CYS A 221 8.24 8.39 19.51
CA CYS A 221 8.56 7.01 19.89
C CYS A 221 8.03 5.95 18.92
N HIS A 222 6.82 6.12 18.40
CA HIS A 222 6.18 5.15 17.51
C HIS A 222 6.65 5.23 16.04
N GLN A 223 7.94 5.51 15.82
CA GLN A 223 8.59 5.59 14.49
C GLN A 223 9.53 4.43 14.17
N GLY A 224 9.73 3.49 15.11
CA GLY A 224 10.77 2.46 15.00
C GLY A 224 12.19 3.00 15.22
N ARG A 225 13.20 2.18 14.89
CA ARG A 225 14.64 2.44 15.07
C ARG A 225 15.51 2.11 13.85
N ALA A 226 14.91 1.75 12.72
CA ALA A 226 15.59 1.45 11.45
C ALA A 226 14.73 1.89 10.24
N SER A 227 15.31 1.82 9.05
CA SER A 227 14.72 2.24 7.77
C SER A 227 15.30 1.43 6.59
N SER A 228 14.78 1.63 5.38
CA SER A 228 15.40 1.11 4.14
C SER A 228 16.89 1.47 4.05
N ASP A 229 17.22 2.72 4.36
CA ASP A 229 18.57 3.27 4.36
C ASP A 229 19.49 2.52 5.36
N THR A 230 18.94 2.08 6.49
CA THR A 230 19.67 1.26 7.48
C THR A 230 20.03 -0.11 6.90
N VAL A 231 19.12 -0.73 6.15
CA VAL A 231 19.32 -2.04 5.51
C VAL A 231 20.32 -1.96 4.36
N ASP A 232 20.24 -0.94 3.50
CA ASP A 232 21.18 -0.79 2.39
C ASP A 232 22.59 -0.39 2.86
N ASN A 233 22.74 0.31 3.99
CA ASN A 233 24.04 0.55 4.61
C ASN A 233 24.67 -0.75 5.14
N ASP A 234 23.92 -1.59 5.87
CA ASP A 234 24.38 -2.91 6.37
C ASP A 234 24.82 -3.83 5.22
N ILE A 235 24.07 -3.81 4.11
CA ILE A 235 24.37 -4.55 2.88
C ILE A 235 25.60 -4.00 2.14
N ALA A 236 25.83 -2.69 2.18
CA ALA A 236 27.01 -2.06 1.57
C ALA A 236 28.28 -2.30 2.38
N ASP A 237 28.22 -2.17 3.71
CA ASP A 237 29.36 -2.41 4.61
C ASP A 237 29.80 -3.89 4.62
N ALA A 238 28.88 -4.82 4.34
CA ALA A 238 29.16 -6.25 4.20
C ALA A 238 29.79 -6.68 2.84
N ASP A 239 29.97 -5.76 1.88
CA ASP A 239 30.63 -5.97 0.56
C ASP A 239 30.25 -7.28 -0.17
N VAL A 240 28.96 -7.62 -0.17
CA VAL A 240 28.49 -8.93 -0.68
C VAL A 240 28.55 -9.03 -2.21
N ALA A 241 29.24 -10.05 -2.71
CA ALA A 241 29.49 -10.23 -4.15
C ALA A 241 28.23 -10.44 -5.01
N THR A 242 27.15 -10.94 -4.41
CA THR A 242 25.80 -11.01 -5.01
C THR A 242 24.74 -10.86 -3.92
N PRO A 243 23.48 -10.51 -4.25
CA PRO A 243 22.37 -10.48 -3.27
C PRO A 243 22.13 -11.80 -2.54
N ASP A 244 22.59 -12.92 -3.12
CA ASP A 244 22.44 -14.30 -2.64
C ASP A 244 23.72 -14.84 -1.97
N THR A 245 24.75 -14.02 -1.80
CA THR A 245 25.96 -14.40 -1.07
C THR A 245 25.68 -14.33 0.44
N VAL A 246 25.89 -15.44 1.15
CA VAL A 246 25.87 -15.46 2.62
C VAL A 246 27.09 -14.73 3.17
N SER A 247 26.86 -13.79 4.09
CA SER A 247 27.90 -13.10 4.85
C SER A 247 27.74 -13.34 6.36
N THR A 248 28.85 -13.40 7.08
CA THR A 248 28.88 -13.40 8.56
C THR A 248 28.69 -12.03 9.16
N ASP A 249 28.81 -10.98 8.33
CA ASP A 249 28.82 -9.59 8.76
C ASP A 249 27.42 -8.97 8.65
N LEU A 250 26.49 -9.66 7.94
CA LEU A 250 25.06 -9.36 7.89
C LEU A 250 24.30 -9.99 9.08
N GLY A 251 23.25 -9.30 9.54
CA GLY A 251 22.38 -9.78 10.61
C GLY A 251 20.89 -9.49 10.37
N PHE A 252 20.03 -9.96 11.27
CA PHE A 252 18.63 -9.54 11.27
C PHE A 252 18.52 -8.10 11.81
N LEU A 253 18.06 -7.19 10.95
CA LEU A 253 17.70 -5.83 11.33
C LEU A 253 16.22 -5.78 11.74
N ASN A 254 15.93 -5.18 12.90
CA ASN A 254 14.58 -5.02 13.41
C ASN A 254 14.15 -3.55 13.35
N ILE A 255 13.02 -3.26 12.69
CA ILE A 255 12.38 -1.94 12.70
C ILE A 255 12.03 -1.44 14.11
N HIS A 256 11.91 -2.35 15.09
CA HIS A 256 11.48 -2.12 16.47
C HIS A 256 9.97 -1.84 16.62
N TYR A 257 9.45 -2.07 17.82
CA TYR A 257 8.02 -2.30 18.05
C TYR A 257 7.14 -1.05 17.87
N TYR A 258 5.89 -1.25 17.44
CA TYR A 258 4.84 -0.24 17.31
C TYR A 258 5.26 0.97 16.46
N ALA A 259 5.90 0.74 15.31
CA ALA A 259 6.40 1.75 14.38
C ALA A 259 5.28 2.44 13.53
N ALA A 260 4.10 2.68 14.12
CA ALA A 260 2.91 3.18 13.44
C ALA A 260 3.10 4.51 12.68
N GLY A 261 3.96 5.40 13.16
CA GLY A 261 4.34 6.64 12.46
C GLY A 261 5.16 6.38 11.19
N ALA A 262 5.99 5.33 11.18
CA ALA A 262 6.74 4.91 10.00
C ALA A 262 5.85 4.14 9.00
N THR A 263 4.82 3.44 9.48
CA THR A 263 3.74 2.92 8.63
C THR A 263 2.94 4.06 8.00
N LEU A 264 2.49 5.04 8.79
CA LEU A 264 1.68 6.17 8.35
C LEU A 264 2.44 7.07 7.35
N MET A 265 3.73 7.34 7.60
CA MET A 265 4.60 8.18 6.75
C MET A 265 5.36 7.39 5.66
N ALA A 266 5.03 6.10 5.51
CA ALA A 266 5.33 5.20 4.39
C ALA A 266 6.55 5.54 3.50
N GLY A 267 6.29 5.91 2.24
CA GLY A 267 7.25 6.36 1.23
C GLY A 267 8.21 7.43 1.75
N ARG A 268 7.67 8.49 2.34
CA ARG A 268 8.38 9.72 2.76
C ARG A 268 9.52 9.42 3.71
N VAL A 269 9.30 8.56 4.71
CA VAL A 269 10.30 8.23 5.75
C VAL A 269 11.03 6.91 5.54
N ARG A 270 10.66 6.12 4.51
CA ARG A 270 11.31 4.84 4.15
C ARG A 270 11.39 3.86 5.32
N GLY A 271 10.30 3.73 6.06
CA GLY A 271 10.22 2.88 7.26
C GLY A 271 10.42 1.39 6.98
N GLY A 272 9.72 0.88 5.96
CA GLY A 272 9.97 -0.44 5.36
C GLY A 272 11.06 -0.38 4.29
N TYR A 273 11.62 -1.54 3.93
CA TYR A 273 12.59 -1.67 2.85
C TYR A 273 11.93 -1.51 1.47
N GLN A 274 12.32 -0.47 0.75
CA GLN A 274 11.79 -0.13 -0.57
C GLN A 274 12.74 -0.63 -1.66
N TYR A 275 12.23 -1.39 -2.63
CA TYR A 275 13.04 -1.97 -3.70
C TYR A 275 13.27 -0.97 -4.85
N ASP A 276 14.47 -1.00 -5.43
CA ASP A 276 14.83 -0.14 -6.57
C ASP A 276 13.90 -0.37 -7.79
N GLY A 277 13.58 0.71 -8.49
CA GLY A 277 12.63 0.75 -9.60
C GLY A 277 11.15 0.59 -9.22
N GLN A 278 10.81 0.24 -7.97
CA GLN A 278 9.43 0.18 -7.49
C GLN A 278 8.94 1.54 -6.97
N VAL A 279 7.62 1.70 -6.93
CA VAL A 279 6.95 2.92 -6.45
C VAL A 279 6.03 2.56 -5.27
N TYR A 280 6.05 3.39 -4.23
CA TYR A 280 5.36 3.16 -2.96
C TYR A 280 4.43 4.33 -2.62
N ASP A 281 3.41 4.05 -1.80
CA ASP A 281 2.49 5.06 -1.24
C ASP A 281 3.27 6.06 -0.36
N TRP A 282 3.07 7.39 -0.53
CA TRP A 282 3.93 8.41 0.12
C TRP A 282 3.81 8.40 1.64
N ARG A 283 2.55 8.42 2.07
CA ARG A 283 2.01 8.56 3.42
C ARG A 283 0.52 8.26 3.30
N PHE A 284 -0.14 7.93 4.40
CA PHE A 284 -1.56 7.68 4.40
C PHE A 284 -2.34 8.89 4.93
N ARG A 285 -3.10 9.54 4.04
CA ARG A 285 -4.21 10.44 4.41
C ARG A 285 -5.51 9.66 4.62
N HIS A 286 -6.08 9.81 5.81
CA HIS A 286 -7.49 9.51 6.07
C HIS A 286 -8.37 10.75 5.76
N VAL A 287 -9.70 10.62 5.88
CA VAL A 287 -10.61 11.76 5.63
C VAL A 287 -10.38 12.92 6.63
N PRO A 288 -10.59 14.19 6.21
CA PRO A 288 -10.33 15.36 7.05
C PRO A 288 -10.98 15.30 8.44
N GLY A 289 -10.21 15.63 9.48
CA GLY A 289 -10.64 15.62 10.89
C GLY A 289 -10.35 14.31 11.65
N VAL A 290 -9.93 13.24 10.96
CA VAL A 290 -9.47 11.98 11.57
C VAL A 290 -8.11 11.52 11.00
N ASP A 291 -7.34 12.46 10.45
CA ASP A 291 -6.06 12.25 9.74
C ASP A 291 -4.82 12.26 10.65
N THR A 292 -5.00 12.04 11.96
CA THR A 292 -3.90 12.07 12.94
C THR A 292 -4.06 10.98 13.99
N CYS A 293 -2.97 10.60 14.66
CA CYS A 293 -3.00 9.62 15.76
C CYS A 293 -4.04 10.01 16.83
N VAL A 294 -4.12 11.29 17.18
CA VAL A 294 -5.11 11.81 18.14
C VAL A 294 -6.52 11.99 17.56
N GLY A 295 -6.72 11.86 16.25
CA GLY A 295 -8.04 11.70 15.63
C GLY A 295 -8.65 10.37 16.06
N CYS A 296 -7.97 9.27 15.76
CA CYS A 296 -8.46 7.91 15.99
C CYS A 296 -8.28 7.40 17.44
N HIS A 297 -7.21 7.77 18.13
CA HIS A 297 -6.92 7.32 19.51
C HIS A 297 -7.28 8.39 20.55
N ASP A 298 -7.71 7.95 21.74
CA ASP A 298 -7.77 8.78 22.95
C ASP A 298 -6.36 8.86 23.57
N PRO A 299 -5.73 10.05 23.67
CA PRO A 299 -4.36 10.16 24.14
C PRO A 299 -4.18 9.86 25.65
N HIS A 300 -5.26 9.68 26.42
CA HIS A 300 -5.18 9.35 27.84
C HIS A 300 -5.51 7.88 28.15
N SER A 301 -6.28 7.17 27.32
CA SER A 301 -6.50 5.72 27.47
C SER A 301 -5.73 4.87 26.46
N LEU A 302 -5.17 5.50 25.41
CA LEU A 302 -4.53 4.88 24.23
C LEU A 302 -5.48 4.02 23.38
N GLN A 303 -6.78 4.00 23.69
CA GLN A 303 -7.79 3.19 23.01
C GLN A 303 -8.38 3.90 21.77
N LEU A 304 -8.84 3.10 20.81
CA LEU A 304 -9.54 3.57 19.61
C LEU A 304 -10.92 4.14 19.95
N LYS A 305 -11.30 5.22 19.26
CA LYS A 305 -12.61 5.86 19.37
C LYS A 305 -13.61 5.23 18.40
N PHE A 306 -14.09 4.02 18.70
CA PHE A 306 -15.01 3.28 17.81
C PHE A 306 -16.29 4.06 17.44
N GLU A 307 -16.76 4.95 18.32
CA GLU A 307 -17.87 5.88 18.08
C GLU A 307 -17.62 6.87 16.92
N THR A 308 -16.34 7.15 16.61
CA THR A 308 -15.92 7.91 15.43
C THR A 308 -15.89 7.00 14.19
N CYS A 309 -15.25 5.83 14.30
CA CYS A 309 -15.13 4.85 13.21
C CYS A 309 -16.51 4.46 12.64
N ASN A 310 -17.47 4.16 13.53
CA ASN A 310 -18.82 3.69 13.17
C ASN A 310 -19.66 4.70 12.38
N GLN A 311 -19.23 5.97 12.26
CA GLN A 311 -19.92 6.98 11.44
C GLN A 311 -19.69 6.75 9.94
N CYS A 312 -18.55 6.17 9.57
CA CYS A 312 -18.17 5.86 8.19
C CYS A 312 -18.01 4.35 7.91
N HIS A 313 -17.79 3.55 8.96
CA HIS A 313 -17.64 2.08 8.91
C HIS A 313 -18.72 1.42 9.79
N PRO A 314 -19.97 1.26 9.31
CA PRO A 314 -21.07 0.78 10.13
C PRO A 314 -20.84 -0.65 10.65
N GLY A 315 -21.00 -0.84 11.96
CA GLY A 315 -20.75 -2.11 12.66
C GLY A 315 -19.41 -2.16 13.41
N THR A 316 -18.54 -1.16 13.23
CA THR A 316 -17.26 -1.09 13.96
C THR A 316 -17.47 -0.68 15.42
N HIS A 317 -17.41 -1.63 16.35
CA HIS A 317 -17.64 -1.41 17.78
C HIS A 317 -16.48 -1.87 18.70
N SER A 318 -15.49 -2.58 18.15
CA SER A 318 -14.40 -3.21 18.90
C SER A 318 -13.10 -3.32 18.08
N LYS A 319 -12.01 -3.77 18.74
CA LYS A 319 -10.71 -4.06 18.10
C LYS A 319 -10.74 -5.19 17.08
N ASP A 320 -11.75 -6.07 17.12
CA ASP A 320 -11.89 -7.13 16.13
C ASP A 320 -12.79 -6.69 14.96
N ASP A 321 -13.78 -5.81 15.21
CA ASP A 321 -14.62 -5.29 14.12
C ASP A 321 -13.82 -4.44 13.12
N VAL A 322 -12.81 -3.68 13.57
CA VAL A 322 -11.93 -2.89 12.67
C VAL A 322 -11.15 -3.75 11.68
N LYS A 323 -10.85 -5.02 12.00
CA LYS A 323 -10.14 -5.94 11.09
C LYS A 323 -10.94 -6.23 9.82
N ASN A 324 -12.27 -6.11 9.88
CA ASN A 324 -13.19 -6.32 8.77
C ASN A 324 -13.34 -5.08 7.85
N ILE A 325 -12.59 -3.99 8.10
CA ILE A 325 -12.66 -2.80 7.26
C ILE A 325 -11.96 -3.04 5.92
N ARG A 326 -12.70 -2.84 4.83
CA ARG A 326 -12.18 -2.72 3.45
C ARG A 326 -12.68 -1.41 2.84
N MET A 327 -11.78 -0.65 2.23
CA MET A 327 -12.09 0.61 1.53
C MET A 327 -12.80 0.33 0.20
N ILE A 328 -13.45 1.33 -0.42
CA ILE A 328 -14.08 1.13 -1.74
C ILE A 328 -13.04 0.83 -2.82
N ALA A 329 -11.90 1.52 -2.77
CA ALA A 329 -10.77 1.34 -3.68
C ALA A 329 -10.24 -0.12 -3.76
N SER A 330 -10.33 -0.85 -2.64
CA SER A 330 -9.83 -2.21 -2.49
C SER A 330 -10.88 -3.31 -2.70
N ARG A 331 -12.10 -2.95 -3.11
CA ARG A 331 -13.17 -3.94 -3.42
C ARG A 331 -12.86 -4.69 -4.70
N GLY A 332 -13.02 -6.01 -4.67
CA GLY A 332 -12.69 -6.89 -5.81
C GLY A 332 -11.20 -7.21 -5.95
N GLN A 333 -10.33 -6.54 -5.17
CA GLN A 333 -8.90 -6.87 -5.09
C GLN A 333 -8.68 -8.07 -4.18
N ASP A 334 -7.51 -8.68 -4.34
CA ASP A 334 -7.14 -10.02 -3.90
C ASP A 334 -5.62 -9.96 -3.75
N TYR A 335 -5.17 -9.32 -2.66
CA TYR A 335 -3.78 -8.91 -2.51
C TYR A 335 -2.90 -10.11 -2.13
N ASP A 336 -3.42 -11.08 -1.37
CA ASP A 336 -2.71 -12.33 -1.06
C ASP A 336 -2.95 -13.48 -2.05
N GLY A 337 -4.01 -13.41 -2.86
CA GLY A 337 -4.35 -14.40 -3.88
C GLY A 337 -5.10 -15.64 -3.40
N ASP A 338 -5.68 -15.63 -2.19
CA ASP A 338 -6.51 -16.73 -1.66
C ASP A 338 -7.87 -16.86 -2.38
N GLY A 339 -8.41 -15.74 -2.88
CA GLY A 339 -9.68 -15.66 -3.61
C GLY A 339 -10.83 -14.95 -2.90
N ASP A 340 -10.79 -14.64 -1.59
CA ASP A 340 -11.86 -13.90 -0.89
C ASP A 340 -11.69 -12.37 -0.98
N LYS A 341 -12.15 -11.84 -2.12
CA LYS A 341 -12.20 -10.42 -2.45
C LYS A 341 -13.13 -9.55 -1.58
N GLN A 342 -13.58 -10.04 -0.41
CA GLN A 342 -14.55 -9.39 0.48
C GLN A 342 -14.07 -9.19 1.92
N GLU A 343 -13.10 -9.96 2.42
CA GLU A 343 -12.61 -9.82 3.80
C GLU A 343 -11.89 -8.49 4.06
N GLY A 344 -11.65 -8.11 5.31
CA GLY A 344 -11.00 -6.83 5.61
C GLY A 344 -9.49 -6.84 5.40
N ILE A 345 -8.89 -5.65 5.19
CA ILE A 345 -7.46 -5.47 4.82
C ILE A 345 -6.47 -6.03 5.87
N TYR A 346 -6.94 -6.30 7.09
CA TYR A 346 -6.17 -7.06 8.08
C TYR A 346 -5.81 -8.46 7.58
N TYR A 347 -6.77 -9.20 7.03
CA TYR A 347 -6.65 -10.62 6.73
C TYR A 347 -5.78 -10.85 5.48
N GLU A 348 -6.06 -10.13 4.39
CA GLU A 348 -5.19 -9.92 3.22
C GLU A 348 -3.71 -9.69 3.62
N LEU A 349 -3.43 -8.85 4.62
CA LEU A 349 -2.06 -8.59 5.10
C LEU A 349 -1.49 -9.76 5.93
N GLU A 350 -2.30 -10.51 6.68
CA GLU A 350 -1.86 -11.74 7.35
C GLU A 350 -1.55 -12.87 6.34
N GLY A 351 -2.36 -13.04 5.29
CA GLY A 351 -2.13 -14.00 4.22
C GLY A 351 -0.86 -13.70 3.41
N LEU A 352 -0.65 -12.43 3.07
CA LEU A 352 0.60 -11.92 2.50
C LEU A 352 1.81 -12.18 3.40
N LYS A 353 1.70 -11.94 4.71
CA LYS A 353 2.78 -12.23 5.68
C LYS A 353 3.07 -13.72 5.81
N ALA A 354 2.05 -14.57 5.86
CA ALA A 354 2.21 -16.03 5.88
C ALA A 354 2.92 -16.53 4.61
N THR A 355 2.56 -15.96 3.46
CA THR A 355 3.18 -16.21 2.16
C THR A 355 4.65 -15.81 2.15
N LEU A 356 4.98 -14.58 2.57
CA LEU A 356 6.37 -14.11 2.69
C LEU A 356 7.18 -14.97 3.66
N LEU A 357 6.63 -15.38 4.81
CA LEU A 357 7.33 -16.24 5.76
C LEU A 357 7.62 -17.64 5.19
N ALA A 358 6.72 -18.20 4.39
CA ALA A 358 6.95 -19.46 3.68
C ALA A 358 8.07 -19.34 2.62
N ASP A 359 8.17 -18.20 1.94
CA ASP A 359 9.22 -17.96 0.94
C ASP A 359 10.57 -17.62 1.60
N ILE A 360 10.58 -16.93 2.75
CA ILE A 360 11.75 -16.75 3.63
C ILE A 360 12.33 -18.11 4.05
N ARG A 361 11.47 -19.06 4.47
CA ARG A 361 11.87 -20.44 4.80
C ARG A 361 12.47 -21.16 3.60
N THR A 362 11.72 -21.18 2.50
CA THR A 362 12.09 -21.81 1.22
C THR A 362 13.42 -21.28 0.68
N TYR A 363 13.67 -19.98 0.80
CA TYR A 363 14.93 -19.35 0.43
C TYR A 363 16.07 -19.68 1.40
N GLY A 364 15.80 -19.58 2.71
CA GLY A 364 16.78 -19.91 3.76
C GLY A 364 17.35 -21.31 3.56
N GLU A 365 16.49 -22.33 3.41
CA GLU A 365 16.89 -23.71 3.11
C GLU A 365 17.85 -23.84 1.92
N GLN A 366 17.67 -23.03 0.88
CA GLN A 366 18.41 -23.13 -0.38
C GLN A 366 19.76 -22.39 -0.36
N HIS A 367 19.91 -21.35 0.47
CA HIS A 367 21.11 -20.48 0.48
C HIS A 367 21.90 -20.50 1.79
N GLY A 368 21.24 -20.67 2.94
CA GLY A 368 21.86 -20.56 4.27
C GLY A 368 21.55 -21.70 5.26
N GLY A 369 20.62 -22.59 4.93
CA GLY A 369 20.02 -23.57 5.83
C GLY A 369 18.66 -23.11 6.38
N ALA A 370 17.85 -24.05 6.88
CA ALA A 370 16.48 -23.79 7.33
C ALA A 370 16.40 -22.72 8.44
N ILE A 371 15.31 -21.95 8.42
CA ILE A 371 15.11 -20.74 9.25
C ILE A 371 13.69 -20.73 9.82
N CYS A 372 13.54 -20.51 11.11
CA CYS A 372 12.25 -20.32 11.76
C CYS A 372 12.12 -18.91 12.38
N TYR A 373 10.89 -18.52 12.68
CA TYR A 373 10.56 -17.22 13.29
C TYR A 373 9.73 -17.43 14.56
N GLU A 374 10.11 -16.72 15.62
CA GLU A 374 9.34 -16.54 16.85
C GLU A 374 9.16 -15.03 17.12
N SER A 375 7.93 -14.64 17.40
CA SER A 375 7.49 -13.27 17.69
C SER A 375 8.14 -12.60 18.92
N GLU A 376 8.27 -13.35 20.02
CA GLU A 376 8.56 -12.80 21.35
C GLU A 376 10.02 -12.96 21.78
N THR A 377 10.75 -13.96 21.27
CA THR A 377 12.12 -14.25 21.71
C THR A 377 13.17 -13.65 20.76
N TYR A 378 14.05 -12.79 21.28
CA TYR A 378 15.16 -12.20 20.52
C TYR A 378 16.22 -13.25 20.11
N PRO A 379 16.73 -13.23 18.85
CA PRO A 379 16.57 -12.20 17.82
C PRO A 379 15.53 -12.56 16.75
N TYR A 380 14.44 -13.22 17.16
CA TYR A 380 13.24 -13.57 16.38
C TYR A 380 13.44 -14.60 15.27
N PHE A 381 14.54 -14.52 14.52
CA PHE A 381 14.92 -15.50 13.52
C PHE A 381 15.97 -16.47 14.05
N PHE A 382 15.65 -17.76 14.01
CA PHE A 382 16.48 -18.85 14.53
C PHE A 382 16.75 -19.88 13.44
N ARG A 383 17.76 -20.72 13.67
CA ARG A 383 18.00 -21.87 12.81
C ARG A 383 17.01 -22.97 13.15
N ASP A 384 16.09 -23.21 12.22
CA ASP A 384 15.30 -24.43 12.16
C ASP A 384 16.27 -25.63 12.02
N SER A 385 16.17 -26.57 12.94
CA SER A 385 17.15 -27.62 13.17
C SER A 385 16.72 -29.00 12.70
N ASP A 386 15.42 -29.23 12.49
CA ASP A 386 14.88 -30.46 11.89
C ASP A 386 14.13 -30.26 10.55
N ALA A 387 13.93 -29.00 10.15
CA ALA A 387 13.29 -28.53 8.92
C ALA A 387 11.78 -28.81 8.84
N ASP A 388 11.04 -28.65 9.94
CA ASP A 388 9.57 -28.69 9.95
C ASP A 388 8.89 -27.31 9.74
N GLY A 389 9.66 -26.21 9.83
CA GLY A 389 9.19 -24.84 9.63
C GLY A 389 8.52 -24.20 10.86
N VAL A 390 8.44 -24.88 11.99
CA VAL A 390 8.04 -24.32 13.29
C VAL A 390 9.29 -23.74 13.98
N CYS A 391 9.11 -22.91 15.01
CA CYS A 391 10.19 -22.47 15.89
C CYS A 391 9.86 -22.98 17.29
N THR A 392 10.52 -24.07 17.72
CA THR A 392 10.28 -24.64 19.04
C THR A 392 10.91 -23.80 20.15
N ALA A 393 10.51 -24.01 21.41
CA ALA A 393 11.12 -23.31 22.56
C ALA A 393 12.60 -23.69 22.74
N GLU A 394 12.98 -24.87 22.27
CA GLU A 394 14.34 -25.41 22.24
C GLU A 394 15.21 -24.71 21.17
N GLU A 395 14.61 -24.25 20.07
CA GLU A 395 15.30 -23.57 18.97
C GLU A 395 15.29 -22.05 19.10
N ALA A 396 14.23 -21.48 19.70
CA ALA A 396 14.05 -20.07 20.00
C ALA A 396 14.96 -19.60 21.15
N VAL A 397 16.27 -19.90 21.06
CA VAL A 397 17.30 -19.55 22.04
C VAL A 397 18.44 -18.80 21.34
N PHE A 398 18.97 -17.74 21.95
CA PHE A 398 19.96 -16.86 21.31
C PHE A 398 21.23 -17.57 20.78
N ALA A 399 21.58 -18.71 21.38
CA ALA A 399 22.68 -19.57 20.91
C ALA A 399 22.42 -20.20 19.52
N ASN A 400 21.15 -20.38 19.15
CA ASN A 400 20.66 -20.96 17.90
C ASN A 400 20.05 -19.91 16.94
N ARG A 401 20.31 -18.62 17.17
CA ARG A 401 19.92 -17.53 16.23
C ARG A 401 20.36 -17.82 14.80
N TYR A 402 19.59 -17.36 13.82
CA TYR A 402 19.98 -17.48 12.42
C TYR A 402 21.19 -16.59 12.11
N ALA A 403 22.15 -17.12 11.34
CA ALA A 403 23.44 -16.49 11.08
C ALA A 403 23.92 -16.63 9.62
N SER A 404 23.10 -17.17 8.73
CA SER A 404 23.44 -17.39 7.31
C SER A 404 22.78 -16.34 6.41
N TRP A 405 22.95 -15.06 6.76
CA TRP A 405 22.21 -13.96 6.13
C TRP A 405 22.77 -13.62 4.74
N THR A 406 21.86 -13.45 3.77
CA THR A 406 22.14 -12.85 2.45
C THR A 406 21.45 -11.48 2.39
N ALA A 407 21.95 -10.58 1.54
CA ALA A 407 21.34 -9.26 1.37
C ALA A 407 19.87 -9.35 0.91
N ARG A 408 19.50 -10.37 0.11
CA ARG A 408 18.10 -10.65 -0.24
C ARG A 408 17.26 -11.04 0.97
N LEU A 409 17.77 -11.92 1.82
CA LEU A 409 17.07 -12.44 2.99
C LEU A 409 16.89 -11.38 4.08
N VAL A 410 17.87 -10.50 4.29
CA VAL A 410 17.76 -9.38 5.25
C VAL A 410 16.62 -8.44 4.85
N ARG A 411 16.54 -8.04 3.57
CA ARG A 411 15.45 -7.17 3.05
C ARG A 411 14.06 -7.78 3.27
N ALA A 412 13.91 -9.06 2.92
CA ALA A 412 12.65 -9.79 3.10
C ALA A 412 12.26 -9.96 4.57
N ALA A 413 13.19 -10.35 5.44
CA ALA A 413 12.95 -10.48 6.88
C ALA A 413 12.64 -9.13 7.54
N TYR A 414 13.28 -8.04 7.08
CA TYR A 414 13.00 -6.68 7.54
C TYR A 414 11.56 -6.26 7.21
N ASN A 415 11.09 -6.46 5.98
CA ASN A 415 9.71 -6.16 5.59
C ASN A 415 8.67 -7.04 6.29
N PHE A 416 8.97 -8.34 6.47
CA PHE A 416 8.15 -9.20 7.32
C PHE A 416 8.04 -8.65 8.76
N SER A 417 9.14 -8.12 9.31
CA SER A 417 9.12 -7.45 10.62
C SER A 417 8.30 -6.17 10.60
N ALA A 418 8.46 -5.30 9.59
CA ALA A 418 7.70 -4.07 9.42
C ALA A 418 6.18 -4.31 9.44
N ALA A 419 5.69 -5.27 8.66
CA ALA A 419 4.28 -5.64 8.62
C ALA A 419 3.79 -6.42 9.87
N SER A 420 4.69 -6.90 10.72
CA SER A 420 4.36 -7.70 11.92
C SER A 420 4.49 -6.93 13.25
N LYS A 421 5.35 -5.91 13.32
CA LYS A 421 5.65 -5.18 14.56
C LYS A 421 4.79 -3.92 14.75
N ASP A 422 3.93 -3.58 13.79
CA ASP A 422 2.81 -2.63 13.95
C ASP A 422 1.46 -3.37 13.87
N PRO A 423 0.80 -3.67 15.02
CA PRO A 423 -0.50 -4.34 15.04
C PRO A 423 -1.66 -3.52 14.44
N GLY A 424 -1.46 -2.25 14.12
CA GLY A 424 -2.41 -1.39 13.41
C GLY A 424 -2.09 -1.23 11.91
N ALA A 425 -1.08 -1.91 11.38
CA ALA A 425 -0.52 -1.68 10.05
C ALA A 425 -1.58 -1.60 8.93
N PHE A 426 -2.54 -2.52 8.92
CA PHE A 426 -3.66 -2.59 7.97
C PHE A 426 -4.53 -1.32 7.93
N ALA A 427 -4.57 -0.54 9.02
CA ALA A 427 -5.32 0.70 9.17
C ALA A 427 -4.45 1.96 9.18
N HIS A 428 -3.16 1.85 9.55
CA HIS A 428 -2.20 2.96 9.48
C HIS A 428 -1.72 3.22 8.04
N ASN A 429 -1.33 2.16 7.32
CA ASN A 429 -1.19 2.16 5.85
C ASN A 429 -1.10 0.71 5.35
N GLY A 430 -2.27 0.08 5.16
CA GLY A 430 -2.34 -1.28 4.63
C GLY A 430 -1.73 -1.40 3.22
N LYS A 431 -1.87 -0.37 2.37
CA LYS A 431 -1.37 -0.39 0.98
C LYS A 431 0.15 -0.44 0.93
N TYR A 432 0.83 0.42 1.68
CA TYR A 432 2.29 0.43 1.76
C TYR A 432 2.82 -0.92 2.26
N MET A 433 2.19 -1.49 3.30
CA MET A 433 2.60 -2.79 3.84
C MET A 433 2.35 -3.95 2.88
N ILE A 434 1.24 -3.93 2.12
CA ILE A 434 0.99 -4.87 1.03
C ILE A 434 2.09 -4.77 -0.04
N GLN A 435 2.46 -3.57 -0.47
CA GLN A 435 3.53 -3.34 -1.46
C GLN A 435 4.88 -3.86 -0.98
N LEU A 436 5.28 -3.55 0.25
CA LEU A 436 6.53 -4.02 0.85
C LEU A 436 6.61 -5.55 0.90
N VAL A 437 5.53 -6.21 1.31
CA VAL A 437 5.47 -7.67 1.46
C VAL A 437 5.41 -8.37 0.11
N HIS A 438 4.61 -7.85 -0.83
CA HIS A 438 4.53 -8.33 -2.22
C HIS A 438 5.90 -8.23 -2.92
N ASP A 439 6.60 -7.10 -2.81
CA ASP A 439 7.88 -6.90 -3.47
C ASP A 439 9.01 -7.73 -2.84
N SER A 440 8.93 -8.01 -1.53
CA SER A 440 9.82 -8.98 -0.89
C SER A 440 9.57 -10.41 -1.37
N ILE A 441 8.32 -10.80 -1.63
CA ILE A 441 8.00 -12.08 -2.29
C ILE A 441 8.56 -12.10 -3.73
N GLU A 442 8.37 -11.03 -4.51
CA GLU A 442 8.91 -10.92 -5.87
C GLU A 442 10.45 -10.97 -5.88
N ASP A 443 11.12 -10.38 -4.90
CA ASP A 443 12.57 -10.41 -4.83
C ASP A 443 13.12 -11.77 -4.38
N LEU A 444 12.49 -12.44 -3.40
CA LEU A 444 12.80 -13.84 -3.05
C LEU A 444 12.60 -14.80 -4.24
N ASN A 445 11.58 -14.55 -5.06
CA ASN A 445 11.30 -15.29 -6.30
C ASN A 445 12.46 -15.29 -7.30
N LYS A 446 13.35 -14.29 -7.26
CA LYS A 446 14.55 -14.22 -8.12
C LYS A 446 15.68 -15.14 -7.64
N GLY A 447 15.60 -15.63 -6.40
CA GLY A 447 16.63 -16.46 -5.76
C GLY A 447 16.21 -17.91 -5.45
N ILE A 448 14.91 -18.24 -5.37
CA ILE A 448 14.44 -19.62 -5.15
C ILE A 448 14.37 -20.44 -6.44
N SER A 449 14.71 -21.73 -6.36
CA SER A 449 14.79 -22.63 -7.52
C SER A 449 13.45 -22.99 -8.18
N THR A 450 12.34 -22.78 -7.47
CA THR A 450 10.97 -22.87 -8.00
C THR A 450 10.20 -21.63 -7.56
N PRO A 451 10.12 -20.57 -8.39
CA PRO A 451 9.39 -19.36 -8.05
C PRO A 451 7.90 -19.60 -7.82
N ARG A 452 7.32 -18.86 -6.86
CA ARG A 452 5.89 -18.74 -6.62
C ARG A 452 5.21 -18.02 -7.79
N ASP A 453 4.06 -18.53 -8.21
CA ASP A 453 3.16 -17.84 -9.14
C ASP A 453 2.45 -16.70 -8.40
N LEU A 454 2.68 -15.46 -8.83
CA LEU A 454 2.06 -14.26 -8.25
C LEU A 454 0.85 -13.77 -9.06
N THR A 455 0.42 -14.48 -10.11
CA THR A 455 -0.64 -13.98 -11.02
C THR A 455 -2.04 -13.88 -10.42
N ALA A 456 -2.27 -14.47 -9.24
CA ALA A 456 -3.48 -14.27 -8.45
C ALA A 456 -3.40 -13.06 -7.50
N MET A 457 -2.19 -12.62 -7.16
CA MET A 457 -1.90 -11.61 -6.13
C MET A 457 -1.93 -10.20 -6.72
N ILE A 458 -2.45 -9.24 -5.96
CA ILE A 458 -2.51 -7.82 -6.33
C ILE A 458 -1.54 -7.00 -5.46
N ARG A 459 -0.68 -6.19 -6.09
CA ARG A 459 0.22 -5.25 -5.39
C ARG A 459 -0.43 -3.91 -5.06
N ASN A 460 -1.27 -3.40 -5.97
CA ASN A 460 -1.71 -2.00 -6.01
C ASN A 460 -3.22 -1.91 -6.24
N ASP A 461 -3.82 -0.82 -5.75
CA ASP A 461 -5.21 -0.47 -6.06
C ASP A 461 -5.42 -0.20 -7.56
N VAL A 462 -6.69 -0.21 -7.95
CA VAL A 462 -7.14 -0.09 -9.36
C VAL A 462 -7.37 1.35 -9.79
N GLY A 463 -7.00 1.64 -11.05
CA GLY A 463 -7.34 2.86 -11.75
C GLY A 463 -7.05 4.14 -10.95
N HIS A 464 -8.10 4.94 -10.72
CA HIS A 464 -7.99 6.24 -10.07
C HIS A 464 -7.64 6.20 -8.57
N PHE A 465 -7.68 5.04 -7.91
CA PHE A 465 -7.34 4.90 -6.48
C PHE A 465 -5.90 4.43 -6.23
N ASN A 466 -5.11 4.25 -7.29
CA ASN A 466 -3.71 3.86 -7.18
C ASN A 466 -2.82 5.06 -6.84
N GLY A 467 -2.77 5.42 -5.55
CA GLY A 467 -1.89 6.47 -5.01
C GLY A 467 -0.39 6.23 -5.23
N ALA A 468 0.01 4.98 -5.53
CA ALA A 468 1.38 4.59 -5.87
C ALA A 468 1.61 4.45 -7.40
N GLY A 469 0.63 4.78 -8.24
CA GLY A 469 0.81 4.80 -9.69
C GLY A 469 1.44 6.12 -10.15
N GLU A 470 2.39 6.08 -11.09
CA GLU A 470 3.11 7.25 -11.63
C GLU A 470 2.25 8.52 -11.85
N PRO A 471 0.99 8.46 -12.35
CA PRO A 471 0.14 9.65 -12.50
C PRO A 471 -0.24 10.38 -11.19
N ALA A 472 0.05 9.81 -10.02
CA ALA A 472 -0.22 10.35 -8.69
C ALA A 472 1.05 10.65 -7.87
N ARG A 473 2.24 10.60 -8.50
CA ARG A 473 3.56 10.72 -7.83
C ARG A 473 4.44 11.88 -8.31
N HIS A 474 3.89 12.78 -9.14
CA HIS A 474 4.67 13.86 -9.75
C HIS A 474 4.92 15.03 -8.79
N TRP A 475 4.32 15.02 -7.59
CA TRP A 475 4.40 16.12 -6.62
C TRP A 475 4.93 15.71 -5.24
N ASP A 476 5.34 14.45 -5.04
CA ASP A 476 5.91 13.87 -3.80
C ASP A 476 6.88 14.80 -3.05
N ALA A 477 7.73 15.53 -3.78
CA ALA A 477 8.78 16.40 -3.24
C ALA A 477 8.30 17.81 -2.86
N ASP A 478 7.16 18.25 -3.41
CA ASP A 478 6.51 19.54 -3.13
C ASP A 478 5.26 19.38 -2.23
N GLU A 479 4.70 18.17 -2.12
CA GLU A 479 3.38 17.81 -1.56
C GLU A 479 2.20 18.66 -2.11
N GLU A 480 2.38 19.31 -3.27
CA GLU A 480 1.45 20.27 -3.86
C GLU A 480 1.24 20.05 -5.38
N VAL A 481 0.02 19.69 -5.79
CA VAL A 481 -0.36 19.62 -7.20
C VAL A 481 -0.57 21.01 -7.76
N SER A 482 0.38 21.45 -8.59
CA SER A 482 0.32 22.76 -9.25
C SER A 482 -0.99 23.01 -10.02
N SER A 483 -1.40 24.28 -10.09
CA SER A 483 -2.57 24.80 -10.81
C SER A 483 -2.71 24.41 -12.30
N GLY A 484 -1.64 23.97 -12.95
CA GLY A 484 -1.69 23.41 -14.31
C GLY A 484 -2.18 21.96 -14.40
N CYS A 485 -2.17 21.23 -13.28
CA CYS A 485 -2.43 19.79 -13.19
C CYS A 485 -3.59 19.45 -12.21
N SER A 486 -3.85 20.30 -11.21
CA SER A 486 -4.81 20.05 -10.13
C SER A 486 -6.24 19.74 -10.59
N LYS A 487 -6.67 20.24 -11.76
CA LYS A 487 -7.94 19.84 -12.39
C LYS A 487 -8.11 18.30 -12.47
N CYS A 488 -7.04 17.58 -12.80
CA CYS A 488 -7.08 16.13 -13.04
C CYS A 488 -6.44 15.31 -11.92
N HIS A 489 -5.48 15.90 -11.18
CA HIS A 489 -4.65 15.18 -10.20
C HIS A 489 -4.79 15.70 -8.76
N GLY A 490 -5.41 16.86 -8.54
CA GLY A 490 -5.57 17.49 -7.22
C GLY A 490 -6.83 17.04 -6.48
N GLY A 491 -7.26 15.80 -6.69
CA GLY A 491 -8.45 15.22 -6.06
C GLY A 491 -9.72 16.07 -6.20
N SER A 492 -10.55 16.05 -5.16
CA SER A 492 -11.76 16.86 -5.07
C SER A 492 -11.47 18.36 -5.03
N GLU A 493 -10.47 18.83 -4.30
CA GLU A 493 -10.19 20.26 -4.18
C GLU A 493 -9.86 20.89 -5.54
N GLY A 494 -8.87 20.33 -6.25
CA GLY A 494 -8.44 20.80 -7.56
C GLY A 494 -9.53 20.67 -8.63
N PHE A 495 -10.29 19.57 -8.63
CA PHE A 495 -11.39 19.37 -9.57
C PHE A 495 -12.56 20.33 -9.32
N ARG A 496 -12.99 20.53 -8.06
CA ARG A 496 -14.08 21.48 -7.74
C ARG A 496 -13.67 22.91 -7.99
N PHE A 497 -12.46 23.31 -7.58
CA PHE A 497 -11.94 24.65 -7.87
C PHE A 497 -11.92 24.93 -9.38
N PHE A 498 -11.52 23.96 -10.20
CA PHE A 498 -11.59 24.09 -11.66
C PHE A 498 -13.02 24.28 -12.17
N LEU A 499 -14.01 23.56 -11.64
CA LEU A 499 -15.41 23.70 -12.08
C LEU A 499 -16.03 25.05 -11.67
N ASP A 500 -15.69 25.58 -10.51
CA ASP A 500 -16.22 26.86 -10.00
C ASP A 500 -15.50 28.09 -10.61
N HIS A 501 -14.26 27.95 -11.10
CA HIS A 501 -13.43 29.07 -11.56
C HIS A 501 -12.89 28.97 -12.99
N GLY A 502 -12.98 27.81 -13.66
CA GLY A 502 -12.48 27.57 -15.01
C GLY A 502 -10.95 27.52 -15.15
N VAL A 503 -10.23 27.56 -14.03
CA VAL A 503 -8.77 27.46 -13.90
C VAL A 503 -8.45 26.64 -12.65
N GLY A 504 -7.32 25.94 -12.61
CA GLY A 504 -6.89 25.21 -11.40
C GLY A 504 -6.27 26.14 -10.35
N ALA A 505 -6.31 25.72 -9.08
CA ALA A 505 -5.50 26.25 -7.99
C ALA A 505 -4.29 25.33 -7.74
N ASN A 506 -3.25 25.83 -7.09
CA ASN A 506 -2.33 24.94 -6.39
C ASN A 506 -3.11 24.34 -5.20
N VAL A 507 -3.02 23.02 -5.00
CA VAL A 507 -3.74 22.26 -3.97
C VAL A 507 -2.85 21.15 -3.43
N GLU A 508 -3.17 20.61 -2.26
CA GLU A 508 -2.40 19.53 -1.65
C GLU A 508 -2.42 18.24 -2.50
N GLU A 509 -1.33 17.47 -2.49
CA GLU A 509 -1.27 16.18 -3.19
C GLU A 509 -2.15 15.12 -2.51
N PRO A 510 -3.06 14.45 -3.27
CA PRO A 510 -3.92 13.44 -2.70
C PRO A 510 -3.22 12.08 -2.72
N ASP A 511 -2.55 11.75 -1.61
CA ASP A 511 -1.68 10.56 -1.46
C ASP A 511 -2.25 9.27 -2.06
N ASN A 512 -3.57 9.08 -1.94
CA ASN A 512 -4.30 7.86 -2.28
C ASN A 512 -4.98 7.88 -3.67
N GLY A 513 -4.56 8.78 -4.56
CA GLY A 513 -5.22 9.02 -5.85
C GLY A 513 -6.49 9.86 -5.71
N LEU A 514 -7.45 9.71 -6.64
CA LEU A 514 -8.65 10.54 -6.63
C LEU A 514 -9.64 10.12 -5.53
N ASP A 515 -9.84 11.01 -4.56
CA ASP A 515 -10.80 10.80 -3.48
C ASP A 515 -12.25 10.72 -3.98
N CYS A 516 -13.12 10.07 -3.21
CA CYS A 516 -14.51 9.82 -3.58
C CYS A 516 -15.33 11.11 -3.86
N ALA A 517 -14.99 12.23 -3.23
CA ALA A 517 -15.66 13.52 -3.45
C ALA A 517 -15.23 14.21 -4.76
N THR A 518 -14.18 13.72 -5.44
CA THR A 518 -13.88 14.13 -6.82
C THR A 518 -15.11 13.91 -7.71
N CYS A 519 -15.70 12.72 -7.63
CA CYS A 519 -16.87 12.32 -8.41
C CYS A 519 -18.22 12.54 -7.71
N HIS A 520 -18.27 12.48 -6.37
CA HIS A 520 -19.52 12.52 -5.59
C HIS A 520 -19.73 13.80 -4.77
N THR A 521 -20.99 14.21 -4.66
CA THR A 521 -21.46 15.37 -3.89
C THR A 521 -22.17 15.00 -2.60
N ASN A 522 -22.59 13.74 -2.46
CA ASN A 522 -23.40 13.24 -1.35
C ASN A 522 -23.17 11.73 -1.18
N PHE A 523 -22.78 11.26 0.00
CA PHE A 523 -22.50 9.82 0.26
C PHE A 523 -23.67 9.05 0.88
N THR A 524 -24.79 9.71 1.18
CA THR A 524 -26.04 9.03 1.58
C THR A 524 -26.85 8.60 0.34
N GLN A 525 -26.74 9.34 -0.76
CA GLN A 525 -27.46 9.08 -2.02
C GLN A 525 -26.52 8.82 -3.22
N PHE A 526 -25.20 8.89 -3.01
CA PHE A 526 -24.16 8.73 -4.03
C PHE A 526 -24.32 9.68 -5.25
N GLU A 527 -24.89 10.86 -5.04
CA GLU A 527 -25.11 11.87 -6.09
C GLU A 527 -23.77 12.30 -6.72
N THR A 528 -23.68 12.29 -8.04
CA THR A 528 -22.46 12.65 -8.79
C THR A 528 -22.42 14.10 -9.25
N VAL A 529 -21.22 14.67 -9.30
CA VAL A 529 -20.94 16.02 -9.83
C VAL A 529 -21.52 16.21 -11.23
N LYS A 530 -22.11 17.39 -11.51
CA LYS A 530 -22.75 17.68 -12.81
C LYS A 530 -21.95 18.69 -13.61
N VAL A 531 -21.20 18.18 -14.59
CA VAL A 531 -20.51 19.00 -15.59
C VAL A 531 -21.42 19.13 -16.82
N ALA A 532 -21.98 20.32 -17.03
CA ALA A 532 -22.93 20.58 -18.12
C ALA A 532 -22.27 20.75 -19.49
N SER A 533 -21.00 21.14 -19.53
CA SER A 533 -20.22 21.30 -20.76
C SER A 533 -18.72 21.24 -20.50
N VAL A 534 -17.95 20.71 -21.44
CA VAL A 534 -16.47 20.65 -21.39
C VAL A 534 -15.87 21.43 -22.56
N VAL A 535 -14.73 22.11 -22.33
CA VAL A 535 -13.99 22.88 -23.34
C VAL A 535 -12.68 22.17 -23.68
N PHE A 536 -12.58 21.66 -24.91
CA PHE A 536 -11.41 20.94 -25.41
C PHE A 536 -10.23 21.88 -25.73
N PRO A 537 -8.98 21.39 -25.86
CA PRO A 537 -7.81 22.24 -26.15
C PRO A 537 -7.89 23.04 -27.46
N SER A 538 -8.71 22.58 -28.41
CA SER A 538 -9.07 23.33 -29.63
C SER A 538 -9.85 24.62 -29.34
N GLY A 539 -10.51 24.71 -28.19
CA GLY A 539 -11.47 25.75 -27.84
C GLY A 539 -12.91 25.43 -28.27
N VAL A 540 -13.18 24.23 -28.80
CA VAL A 540 -14.55 23.74 -28.99
C VAL A 540 -15.15 23.38 -27.63
N SER A 541 -16.39 23.82 -27.38
CA SER A 541 -17.17 23.43 -26.20
C SER A 541 -18.23 22.42 -26.59
N VAL A 542 -18.29 21.30 -25.88
CA VAL A 542 -19.31 20.25 -26.04
C VAL A 542 -20.27 20.31 -24.85
N ASN A 543 -21.58 20.18 -25.11
CA ASN A 543 -22.58 20.02 -24.06
C ASN A 543 -22.62 18.55 -23.61
N THR A 544 -22.45 18.32 -22.31
CA THR A 544 -22.42 16.99 -21.67
C THR A 544 -23.61 16.76 -20.73
N SER A 545 -24.52 17.72 -20.59
CA SER A 545 -25.68 17.63 -19.68
C SER A 545 -26.68 16.52 -20.03
N GLU A 546 -26.79 16.15 -21.31
CA GLU A 546 -27.62 15.02 -21.77
C GLU A 546 -26.87 13.66 -21.66
N ALA A 547 -25.54 13.67 -21.49
CA ALA A 547 -24.68 12.49 -21.37
C ALA A 547 -24.48 12.01 -19.91
N GLY A 548 -25.28 12.51 -18.97
CA GLY A 548 -25.36 12.03 -17.59
C GLY A 548 -24.12 12.35 -16.72
N THR A 549 -23.11 11.49 -16.78
CA THR A 549 -21.85 11.59 -16.00
C THR A 549 -20.60 11.78 -16.86
N ASP A 550 -20.68 11.61 -18.17
CA ASP A 550 -19.53 11.68 -19.08
C ASP A 550 -18.75 12.99 -18.97
N GLY A 551 -19.42 14.11 -18.66
CA GLY A 551 -18.76 15.40 -18.46
C GLY A 551 -17.73 15.42 -17.32
N ILE A 552 -17.87 14.55 -16.30
CA ILE A 552 -16.85 14.38 -15.25
C ILE A 552 -15.58 13.82 -15.90
N CYS A 553 -15.69 12.65 -16.51
CA CYS A 553 -14.57 11.93 -17.14
C CYS A 553 -13.92 12.76 -18.25
N VAL A 554 -14.72 13.33 -19.15
CA VAL A 554 -14.24 14.11 -20.31
C VAL A 554 -13.53 15.39 -19.88
N THR A 555 -13.83 15.98 -18.70
CA THR A 555 -13.07 17.13 -18.16
C THR A 555 -11.60 16.79 -17.93
N CYS A 556 -11.28 15.54 -17.57
CA CYS A 556 -9.90 15.08 -17.44
C CYS A 556 -9.38 14.50 -18.77
N HIS A 557 -10.14 13.57 -19.36
CA HIS A 557 -9.79 12.80 -20.57
C HIS A 557 -9.98 13.55 -21.90
N GLN A 558 -9.83 14.88 -21.92
CA GLN A 558 -9.92 15.75 -23.10
C GLN A 558 -8.57 16.00 -23.81
N GLY A 559 -7.45 15.50 -23.26
CA GLY A 559 -6.10 15.87 -23.70
C GLY A 559 -5.70 17.31 -23.30
N ARG A 560 -4.44 17.67 -23.56
CA ARG A 560 -3.84 18.98 -23.21
C ARG A 560 -3.48 19.85 -24.41
N GLU A 561 -3.11 19.25 -25.54
CA GLU A 561 -2.75 19.94 -26.79
C GLU A 561 -3.74 19.53 -27.91
N SER A 562 -3.68 20.19 -29.08
CA SER A 562 -4.57 19.88 -30.22
C SER A 562 -3.98 20.33 -31.56
N LYS A 563 -4.66 20.02 -32.67
CA LYS A 563 -4.40 20.62 -33.98
C LYS A 563 -4.09 22.12 -33.92
N LYS A 564 -4.86 22.89 -33.14
CA LYS A 564 -4.69 24.35 -32.99
C LYS A 564 -3.32 24.77 -32.46
N SER A 565 -2.73 24.00 -31.54
CA SER A 565 -1.41 24.31 -30.98
C SER A 565 -0.26 23.73 -31.79
N VAL A 566 -0.51 22.65 -32.55
CA VAL A 566 0.38 22.20 -33.64
C VAL A 566 0.44 23.23 -34.76
N ASP A 567 -0.71 23.73 -35.23
CA ASP A 567 -0.81 24.79 -36.24
C ASP A 567 -0.09 26.08 -35.78
N ALA A 568 -0.24 26.46 -34.52
CA ALA A 568 0.48 27.60 -33.94
C ALA A 568 2.01 27.39 -33.93
N GLN A 569 2.50 26.18 -33.66
CA GLN A 569 3.92 25.85 -33.72
C GLN A 569 4.43 25.83 -35.17
N LEU A 570 3.69 25.26 -36.12
CA LEU A 570 4.01 25.29 -37.55
C LEU A 570 4.08 26.74 -38.08
N ALA A 571 3.13 27.60 -37.69
CA ALA A 571 3.13 29.02 -38.02
C ALA A 571 4.33 29.79 -37.42
N ALA A 572 4.89 29.32 -36.30
CA ALA A 572 6.13 29.82 -35.70
C ALA A 572 7.42 29.23 -36.34
N GLY A 573 7.31 28.42 -37.39
CA GLY A 573 8.44 27.77 -38.07
C GLY A 573 8.67 26.30 -37.68
N GLY A 574 7.77 25.70 -36.89
CA GLY A 574 7.73 24.29 -36.50
C GLY A 574 8.71 23.87 -35.40
N ASN A 575 9.89 24.48 -35.35
CA ASN A 575 10.93 24.13 -34.40
C ASN A 575 10.56 24.51 -32.96
N GLY A 576 10.85 23.63 -32.01
CA GLY A 576 10.47 23.79 -30.61
C GLY A 576 10.34 22.45 -29.88
N GLY A 577 9.87 22.50 -28.62
CA GLY A 577 9.46 21.29 -27.90
C GLY A 577 8.29 20.59 -28.60
N PHE A 578 8.12 19.30 -28.34
CA PHE A 578 7.03 18.51 -28.91
C PHE A 578 5.66 18.87 -28.28
N LYS A 579 4.57 18.65 -29.02
CA LYS A 579 3.19 18.87 -28.56
C LYS A 579 2.62 17.59 -27.95
N ASN A 580 2.71 17.47 -26.63
CA ASN A 580 2.18 16.34 -25.89
C ASN A 580 0.65 16.37 -25.81
N ILE A 581 -0.05 15.42 -26.46
CA ILE A 581 -1.51 15.24 -26.32
C ILE A 581 -1.93 14.96 -24.86
N HIS A 582 -1.01 14.40 -24.07
CA HIS A 582 -1.19 13.86 -22.72
C HIS A 582 -1.96 12.53 -22.68
N TYR A 583 -1.98 11.90 -21.50
CA TYR A 583 -2.40 10.50 -21.32
C TYR A 583 -3.92 10.35 -21.31
N LEU A 584 -4.39 9.19 -21.80
CA LEU A 584 -5.81 8.78 -21.83
C LEU A 584 -6.78 9.86 -22.35
N PRO A 585 -6.57 10.45 -23.55
CA PRO A 585 -7.44 11.45 -24.14
C PRO A 585 -8.73 10.85 -24.74
N ALA A 586 -9.38 9.91 -24.04
CA ALA A 586 -10.52 9.12 -24.50
C ALA A 586 -11.71 9.98 -24.96
N GLY A 587 -11.97 11.10 -24.28
CA GLY A 587 -12.99 12.06 -24.67
C GLY A 587 -12.66 12.73 -26.00
N ALA A 588 -11.40 13.10 -26.24
CA ALA A 588 -10.97 13.69 -27.51
C ALA A 588 -11.13 12.70 -28.67
N THR A 589 -10.80 11.43 -28.47
CA THR A 589 -11.02 10.37 -29.48
C THR A 589 -12.50 10.11 -29.71
N ARG A 590 -13.30 9.95 -28.64
CA ARG A 590 -14.74 9.69 -28.70
C ARG A 590 -15.52 10.79 -29.42
N TYR A 591 -15.12 12.06 -29.33
CA TYR A 591 -15.75 13.13 -30.13
C TYR A 591 -15.09 13.37 -31.49
N GLY A 592 -13.80 13.05 -31.64
CA GLY A 592 -13.09 13.08 -32.93
C GLY A 592 -13.20 14.42 -33.66
N ALA A 593 -13.74 14.38 -34.88
CA ALA A 593 -13.90 15.55 -35.74
C ALA A 593 -14.87 16.61 -35.19
N ASP A 594 -15.69 16.29 -34.18
CA ASP A 594 -16.58 17.27 -33.54
C ASP A 594 -15.82 18.22 -32.60
N VAL A 595 -14.58 17.87 -32.21
CA VAL A 595 -13.75 18.66 -31.27
C VAL A 595 -12.39 19.09 -31.85
N HIS A 596 -11.99 18.59 -33.02
CA HIS A 596 -10.75 18.96 -33.72
C HIS A 596 -9.48 18.88 -32.85
N VAL A 597 -9.37 17.83 -32.02
CA VAL A 597 -8.20 17.64 -31.15
C VAL A 597 -7.06 16.98 -31.92
N GLY A 598 -7.32 15.89 -32.65
CA GLY A 598 -6.34 15.25 -33.53
C GLY A 598 -5.93 16.17 -34.68
N TYR A 599 -4.73 15.96 -35.24
CA TYR A 599 -4.30 16.74 -36.39
C TYR A 599 -5.00 16.26 -37.66
N GLU A 600 -6.04 17.00 -38.04
CA GLU A 600 -6.82 16.85 -39.25
C GLU A 600 -6.16 17.59 -40.44
N TYR A 601 -5.99 16.89 -41.55
CA TYR A 601 -5.30 17.40 -42.75
C TYR A 601 -6.27 18.11 -43.70
N ALA A 602 -5.77 19.13 -44.40
CA ALA A 602 -6.60 20.00 -45.23
C ALA A 602 -7.20 19.26 -46.44
N GLY A 603 -8.51 19.46 -46.67
CA GLY A 603 -9.24 18.84 -47.79
C GLY A 603 -9.71 17.40 -47.55
N LYS A 604 -9.46 16.84 -46.36
CA LYS A 604 -9.95 15.53 -45.92
C LYS A 604 -11.22 15.68 -45.08
N THR A 605 -11.98 14.59 -44.96
CA THR A 605 -13.14 14.48 -44.04
C THR A 605 -12.82 13.46 -42.95
N TYR A 606 -13.29 13.73 -41.74
CA TYR A 606 -13.02 12.93 -40.54
C TYR A 606 -14.31 12.55 -39.82
N ALA A 607 -14.29 11.42 -39.11
CA ALA A 607 -15.42 10.96 -38.31
C ALA A 607 -15.58 11.78 -37.02
N GLY A 608 -16.78 12.32 -36.82
CA GLY A 608 -17.20 12.89 -35.54
C GLY A 608 -17.52 11.81 -34.50
N HIS A 609 -18.37 12.16 -33.53
CA HIS A 609 -18.78 11.27 -32.45
C HIS A 609 -19.60 10.06 -32.94
N PRO A 610 -19.19 8.81 -32.67
CA PRO A 610 -20.01 7.64 -32.95
C PRO A 610 -21.14 7.54 -31.91
N ALA A 611 -22.37 7.33 -32.40
CA ALA A 611 -23.57 7.23 -31.58
C ALA A 611 -24.54 6.16 -32.13
N GLY A 612 -25.44 5.67 -31.28
CA GLY A 612 -26.40 4.61 -31.60
C GLY A 612 -25.92 3.19 -31.30
N HIS A 613 -24.90 3.03 -30.45
CA HIS A 613 -24.46 1.73 -29.97
C HIS A 613 -25.52 1.09 -29.06
N ALA A 614 -25.80 -0.21 -29.26
CA ALA A 614 -26.90 -0.89 -28.58
C ALA A 614 -26.72 -1.07 -27.06
N GLY A 615 -25.47 -1.06 -26.58
CA GLY A 615 -25.15 -1.00 -25.13
C GLY A 615 -25.21 0.41 -24.53
N GLY A 616 -25.55 1.42 -25.32
CA GLY A 616 -25.38 2.84 -25.01
C GLY A 616 -24.01 3.38 -25.44
N ASP A 617 -23.96 4.70 -25.59
CA ASP A 617 -22.80 5.45 -26.12
C ASP A 617 -21.98 6.16 -25.02
N ASN A 618 -22.46 6.16 -23.78
CA ASN A 618 -21.87 6.90 -22.66
C ASN A 618 -20.62 6.21 -22.11
N CYS A 619 -19.69 6.96 -21.53
CA CYS A 619 -18.48 6.41 -20.89
C CYS A 619 -18.84 5.32 -19.86
N THR A 620 -19.84 5.57 -19.01
CA THR A 620 -20.29 4.63 -17.97
C THR A 620 -21.14 3.46 -18.50
N SER A 621 -21.49 3.41 -19.80
CA SER A 621 -22.09 2.21 -20.41
C SER A 621 -21.07 1.08 -20.55
N CYS A 622 -19.82 1.42 -20.88
CA CYS A 622 -18.71 0.47 -20.96
C CYS A 622 -17.95 0.36 -19.63
N HIS A 623 -17.55 1.51 -19.07
CA HIS A 623 -16.80 1.65 -17.82
C HIS A 623 -17.76 1.80 -16.63
N ASN A 624 -18.56 0.76 -16.35
CA ASN A 624 -19.66 0.83 -15.39
C ASN A 624 -19.18 0.70 -13.92
N PRO A 625 -19.18 1.78 -13.12
CA PRO A 625 -18.65 1.74 -11.75
C PRO A 625 -19.47 0.88 -10.78
N VAL A 626 -20.75 0.62 -11.10
CA VAL A 626 -21.66 -0.13 -10.23
C VAL A 626 -21.45 -1.64 -10.36
N THR A 627 -21.22 -2.14 -11.58
CA THR A 627 -20.94 -3.58 -11.79
C THR A 627 -19.48 -3.94 -11.54
N THR A 628 -18.54 -3.01 -11.74
CA THR A 628 -17.10 -3.25 -11.56
C THR A 628 -16.51 -2.69 -10.27
N ASN A 629 -17.34 -2.29 -9.28
CA ASN A 629 -16.86 -1.70 -8.02
C ASN A 629 -15.87 -0.52 -8.19
N HIS A 630 -16.08 0.32 -9.21
CA HIS A 630 -15.19 1.45 -9.57
C HIS A 630 -13.77 1.07 -10.03
N THR A 631 -13.49 -0.16 -10.50
CA THR A 631 -12.26 -0.42 -11.29
C THR A 631 -12.23 0.39 -12.59
N PHE A 632 -13.41 0.69 -13.15
CA PHE A 632 -13.63 1.22 -14.50
C PHE A 632 -13.06 0.36 -15.66
N TYR A 633 -12.54 -0.85 -15.40
CA TYR A 633 -12.01 -1.71 -16.46
C TYR A 633 -13.14 -2.43 -17.23
N VAL A 634 -13.03 -2.47 -18.56
CA VAL A 634 -14.04 -3.08 -19.44
C VAL A 634 -13.98 -4.62 -19.37
N SER A 635 -12.84 -5.19 -18.97
CA SER A 635 -12.67 -6.61 -18.63
C SER A 635 -13.70 -7.09 -17.60
N ASP A 636 -13.92 -6.28 -16.57
CA ASP A 636 -14.71 -6.66 -15.40
C ASP A 636 -16.22 -6.57 -15.70
N ASN A 637 -16.55 -5.93 -16.83
CA ASN A 637 -17.89 -5.81 -17.39
C ASN A 637 -18.07 -6.69 -18.67
N ILE A 638 -17.08 -7.51 -19.05
CA ILE A 638 -17.04 -8.16 -20.38
C ILE A 638 -18.24 -9.10 -20.64
N GLY A 639 -18.80 -9.69 -19.59
CA GLY A 639 -20.02 -10.51 -19.67
C GLY A 639 -21.25 -9.75 -20.18
N TYR A 640 -21.31 -8.43 -20.00
CA TYR A 640 -22.32 -7.57 -20.63
C TYR A 640 -22.11 -7.53 -22.15
N CYS A 641 -20.89 -7.19 -22.58
CA CYS A 641 -20.49 -7.09 -23.99
C CYS A 641 -20.70 -8.41 -24.77
N ALA A 642 -20.40 -9.55 -24.14
CA ALA A 642 -20.56 -10.89 -24.72
C ALA A 642 -22.01 -11.24 -25.13
N THR A 643 -23.01 -10.50 -24.62
CA THR A 643 -24.42 -10.63 -25.03
C THR A 643 -24.64 -10.28 -26.50
N CYS A 644 -23.82 -9.38 -27.07
CA CYS A 644 -23.88 -8.98 -28.47
C CYS A 644 -22.62 -9.35 -29.26
N HIS A 645 -21.45 -9.31 -28.61
CA HIS A 645 -20.17 -9.72 -29.20
C HIS A 645 -19.87 -11.18 -28.84
N LEU A 646 -20.53 -12.09 -29.55
CA LEU A 646 -20.48 -13.53 -29.28
C LEU A 646 -19.05 -14.09 -29.33
N GLY A 647 -18.62 -14.75 -28.25
CA GLY A 647 -17.32 -15.41 -28.16
C GLY A 647 -16.15 -14.53 -27.69
N VAL A 648 -16.38 -13.22 -27.49
CA VAL A 648 -15.41 -12.30 -26.89
C VAL A 648 -15.08 -12.70 -25.45
N THR A 649 -13.78 -12.70 -25.11
CA THR A 649 -13.30 -12.96 -23.74
C THR A 649 -12.50 -11.81 -23.14
N LYS A 650 -11.93 -10.95 -23.99
CA LYS A 650 -11.22 -9.71 -23.62
C LYS A 650 -11.77 -8.54 -24.42
N PRO A 651 -11.74 -7.30 -23.91
CA PRO A 651 -12.23 -6.13 -24.66
C PRO A 651 -11.61 -6.02 -26.05
N GLU A 652 -10.33 -6.32 -26.20
CA GLU A 652 -9.57 -6.18 -27.44
C GLU A 652 -10.04 -7.16 -28.53
N ASP A 653 -10.75 -8.24 -28.18
CA ASP A 653 -11.36 -9.18 -29.12
C ASP A 653 -12.61 -8.59 -29.82
N ILE A 654 -13.11 -7.42 -29.39
CA ILE A 654 -14.37 -6.84 -29.87
C ILE A 654 -14.24 -6.35 -31.31
N ARG A 655 -14.67 -7.21 -32.24
CA ARG A 655 -14.93 -6.92 -33.64
C ARG A 655 -16.31 -7.45 -34.03
N MET A 656 -17.02 -6.72 -34.89
CA MET A 656 -18.27 -7.24 -35.46
C MET A 656 -17.95 -8.37 -36.45
N PRO A 657 -18.52 -9.59 -36.33
CA PRO A 657 -18.19 -10.71 -37.24
C PRO A 657 -18.51 -10.48 -38.72
N SER A 658 -19.27 -9.43 -39.05
CA SER A 658 -19.53 -8.97 -40.42
C SER A 658 -18.50 -7.98 -40.96
N ASN A 659 -17.59 -7.47 -40.13
CA ASN A 659 -16.50 -6.59 -40.53
C ASN A 659 -15.24 -7.41 -40.87
N THR A 660 -15.15 -7.86 -42.11
CA THR A 660 -13.97 -8.55 -42.65
C THR A 660 -13.07 -7.64 -43.47
N THR A 661 -13.07 -6.33 -43.18
CA THR A 661 -12.26 -5.34 -43.89
C THR A 661 -10.85 -5.32 -43.34
N ASP A 662 -9.87 -5.49 -44.22
CA ASP A 662 -8.46 -5.23 -43.99
C ASP A 662 -8.22 -3.70 -44.07
N TRP A 663 -7.81 -3.07 -42.97
CA TRP A 663 -7.64 -1.61 -42.84
C TRP A 663 -6.18 -1.17 -42.95
N ASP A 664 -5.23 -1.96 -42.43
CA ASP A 664 -3.79 -1.67 -42.49
C ASP A 664 -3.11 -2.15 -43.80
N GLY A 665 -3.69 -3.14 -44.47
CA GLY A 665 -3.24 -3.66 -45.76
C GLY A 665 -2.25 -4.83 -45.68
N ASP A 666 -2.09 -5.51 -44.53
CA ASP A 666 -1.23 -6.70 -44.42
C ASP A 666 -1.84 -7.99 -45.01
N GLY A 667 -3.17 -8.01 -45.21
CA GLY A 667 -3.96 -9.16 -45.68
C GLY A 667 -4.90 -9.77 -44.63
N SER A 668 -4.88 -9.31 -43.37
CA SER A 668 -5.57 -9.89 -42.20
C SER A 668 -6.94 -9.26 -41.94
N GLY A 669 -7.93 -9.56 -42.79
CA GLY A 669 -9.30 -9.07 -42.57
C GLY A 669 -10.03 -9.59 -41.31
N THR A 670 -9.37 -10.32 -40.41
CA THR A 670 -10.00 -11.08 -39.29
C THR A 670 -9.44 -10.80 -37.90
N GLU A 671 -8.39 -10.00 -37.76
CA GLU A 671 -7.78 -9.68 -36.46
C GLU A 671 -8.54 -8.61 -35.66
N SER A 672 -8.02 -8.16 -34.52
CA SER A 672 -8.70 -7.14 -33.71
C SER A 672 -8.60 -5.74 -34.35
N LEU A 673 -9.59 -4.89 -34.06
CA LEU A 673 -9.52 -3.47 -34.44
C LEU A 673 -8.38 -2.71 -33.74
N LYS A 674 -7.77 -3.30 -32.70
CA LYS A 674 -6.54 -2.80 -32.10
C LYS A 674 -5.32 -3.12 -32.98
N ALA A 675 -5.17 -4.37 -33.43
CA ALA A 675 -4.03 -4.80 -34.26
C ALA A 675 -3.96 -3.99 -35.56
N GLU A 676 -5.13 -3.75 -36.19
CA GLU A 676 -5.25 -2.90 -37.38
C GLU A 676 -4.75 -1.46 -37.12
N LEU A 677 -5.04 -0.86 -35.96
CA LEU A 677 -4.48 0.46 -35.59
C LEU A 677 -2.99 0.39 -35.22
N ASP A 678 -2.52 -0.70 -34.61
CA ASP A 678 -1.10 -0.92 -34.33
C ASP A 678 -0.29 -0.99 -35.64
N GLY A 679 -0.80 -1.70 -36.66
CA GLY A 679 -0.21 -1.81 -37.99
C GLY A 679 -0.12 -0.47 -38.73
N ILE A 680 -1.23 0.29 -38.75
CA ILE A 680 -1.27 1.66 -39.29
C ILE A 680 -0.30 2.58 -38.52
N ALA A 681 -0.27 2.52 -37.20
CA ALA A 681 0.63 3.34 -36.39
C ALA A 681 2.11 2.97 -36.63
N ALA A 682 2.44 1.68 -36.77
CA ALA A 682 3.78 1.23 -37.12
C ALA A 682 4.19 1.69 -38.53
N ALA A 683 3.25 1.74 -39.49
CA ALA A 683 3.49 2.33 -40.81
C ALA A 683 3.73 3.85 -40.73
N LEU A 684 3.02 4.56 -39.85
CA LEU A 684 3.24 5.99 -39.59
C LEU A 684 4.62 6.25 -38.96
N LEU A 685 5.07 5.44 -38.01
CA LEU A 685 6.41 5.54 -37.45
C LEU A 685 7.50 5.36 -38.53
N ARG A 686 7.36 4.34 -39.39
CA ARG A 686 8.26 4.12 -40.54
C ARG A 686 8.26 5.30 -41.51
N ALA A 687 7.10 5.92 -41.77
CA ALA A 687 7.00 7.13 -42.59
C ALA A 687 7.70 8.33 -41.94
N MET A 688 7.58 8.52 -40.61
CA MET A 688 8.30 9.56 -39.87
C MET A 688 9.81 9.37 -39.95
N GLN A 689 10.30 8.16 -39.62
CA GLN A 689 11.71 7.78 -39.72
C GLN A 689 12.24 8.06 -41.13
N ALA A 690 11.59 7.55 -42.18
CA ALA A 690 11.98 7.78 -43.57
C ALA A 690 12.02 9.28 -43.95
N SER A 691 10.99 10.05 -43.57
CA SER A 691 10.94 11.50 -43.84
C SER A 691 12.04 12.32 -43.15
N SER A 692 12.57 11.79 -42.03
CA SER A 692 13.66 12.39 -41.27
C SER A 692 15.07 11.93 -41.71
N ASN A 693 15.16 10.88 -42.54
CA ASN A 693 16.37 10.09 -42.81
C ASN A 693 16.90 9.36 -41.56
N ASN A 694 16.03 8.66 -40.83
CA ASN A 694 16.31 7.96 -39.57
C ASN A 694 17.03 8.88 -38.56
N LYS A 695 16.40 10.00 -38.23
CA LYS A 695 16.86 10.97 -37.22
C LYS A 695 15.79 11.27 -36.16
N ILE A 696 14.72 10.48 -36.11
CA ILE A 696 13.70 10.52 -35.07
C ILE A 696 13.32 9.09 -34.63
N CYS A 697 13.40 8.85 -33.33
CA CYS A 697 12.87 7.65 -32.67
C CYS A 697 11.78 8.06 -31.67
N TYR A 698 11.01 7.08 -31.19
CA TYR A 698 9.98 7.28 -30.16
C TYR A 698 10.17 6.34 -28.97
N ASN A 699 10.05 6.86 -27.76
CA ASN A 699 10.02 6.10 -26.51
C ASN A 699 8.80 6.54 -25.69
N GLU A 700 7.91 5.62 -25.32
CA GLU A 700 6.68 5.98 -24.60
C GLU A 700 6.86 6.34 -23.11
N ASN A 701 7.99 5.95 -22.52
CA ASN A 701 8.27 6.05 -21.09
C ASN A 701 9.22 7.19 -20.73
N ALA A 702 9.92 7.77 -21.71
CA ALA A 702 10.87 8.87 -21.50
C ALA A 702 10.34 10.20 -22.08
N TYR A 703 10.22 11.25 -21.28
CA TYR A 703 9.83 12.59 -21.77
C TYR A 703 11.00 13.29 -22.51
N PRO A 704 10.77 13.95 -23.68
CA PRO A 704 9.49 14.30 -24.31
C PRO A 704 9.07 13.36 -25.45
N TYR A 705 9.29 12.05 -25.28
CA TYR A 705 8.88 10.93 -26.12
C TYR A 705 9.51 10.82 -27.50
N PHE A 706 9.83 11.93 -28.16
CA PHE A 706 10.56 11.95 -29.42
C PHE A 706 11.99 12.45 -29.22
N PHE A 707 12.96 11.67 -29.67
CA PHE A 707 14.39 11.91 -29.50
C PHE A 707 15.11 11.86 -30.85
N ILE A 708 16.31 12.44 -30.90
CA ILE A 708 17.17 12.34 -32.06
C ILE A 708 17.75 10.93 -32.07
N ASP A 709 17.32 10.13 -33.05
CA ASP A 709 17.94 8.87 -33.42
C ASP A 709 19.37 9.18 -33.93
N THR A 710 20.40 8.76 -33.19
CA THR A 710 21.79 9.17 -33.40
C THR A 710 22.54 8.23 -34.33
N ASP A 711 22.37 6.91 -34.19
CA ASP A 711 23.03 5.90 -35.01
C ASP A 711 22.21 5.41 -36.24
N SER A 712 20.93 5.81 -36.33
CA SER A 712 19.98 5.52 -37.41
C SER A 712 19.38 4.12 -37.45
N ASP A 713 19.37 3.36 -36.34
CA ASP A 713 18.70 2.06 -36.27
C ASP A 713 17.16 2.15 -36.24
N GLY A 714 16.60 3.27 -35.75
CA GLY A 714 15.18 3.60 -35.70
C GLY A 714 14.51 3.45 -34.34
N GLU A 715 15.15 2.78 -33.38
CA GLU A 715 14.70 2.66 -31.99
C GLU A 715 15.22 3.82 -31.13
N CYS A 716 14.76 3.94 -29.88
CA CYS A 716 15.33 4.87 -28.91
C CYS A 716 16.10 4.11 -27.83
N SER A 717 17.43 4.07 -27.93
CA SER A 717 18.27 3.50 -26.86
C SER A 717 18.17 4.32 -25.56
N ALA A 718 18.55 3.71 -24.43
CA ALA A 718 18.62 4.41 -23.15
C ALA A 718 19.63 5.59 -23.13
N ALA A 719 20.59 5.62 -24.06
CA ALA A 719 21.52 6.74 -24.23
C ALA A 719 20.88 7.91 -25.00
N GLU A 720 19.82 7.67 -25.77
CA GLU A 720 19.16 8.65 -26.63
C GLU A 720 17.85 9.16 -26.03
N ALA A 721 17.17 8.34 -25.22
CA ALA A 721 15.93 8.64 -24.50
C ALA A 721 16.13 9.65 -23.34
N ILE A 722 17.04 10.61 -23.49
CA ILE A 722 17.43 11.61 -22.49
C ILE A 722 17.01 13.02 -22.94
N SER A 723 16.51 13.83 -21.99
CA SER A 723 15.99 15.19 -22.28
C SER A 723 16.93 16.13 -23.08
N PRO A 724 18.28 16.08 -22.93
CA PRO A 724 19.18 16.83 -23.82
C PRO A 724 19.02 16.49 -25.31
N ASN A 725 18.81 15.20 -25.62
CA ASN A 725 18.71 14.63 -26.97
C ASN A 725 17.30 14.70 -27.59
N ALA A 726 16.35 15.32 -26.89
CA ALA A 726 14.97 15.50 -27.36
C ALA A 726 14.87 16.16 -28.76
N PHE A 727 14.03 15.60 -29.63
CA PHE A 727 13.83 16.06 -31.01
C PHE A 727 13.10 17.40 -31.05
N LYS A 728 13.72 18.40 -31.70
CA LYS A 728 13.25 19.81 -31.71
C LYS A 728 13.15 20.42 -33.11
N THR A 729 13.63 19.72 -34.14
CA THR A 729 13.84 20.25 -35.50
C THR A 729 12.76 19.77 -36.46
N TRP A 730 11.50 20.06 -36.13
CA TRP A 730 10.33 19.58 -36.85
C TRP A 730 10.13 20.22 -38.23
N GLY A 731 10.54 21.49 -38.39
CA GLY A 731 10.23 22.30 -39.57
C GLY A 731 8.73 22.47 -39.85
N THR A 732 8.41 23.06 -40.99
CA THR A 732 7.01 23.36 -41.40
C THR A 732 6.39 22.26 -42.28
N GLY A 733 6.86 21.02 -42.13
CA GLY A 733 6.41 19.85 -42.91
C GLY A 733 5.38 18.99 -42.16
N GLY A 734 5.05 17.83 -42.73
CA GLY A 734 4.12 16.87 -42.14
C GLY A 734 4.59 16.18 -40.85
N LEU A 735 5.87 16.32 -40.48
CA LEU A 735 6.49 15.53 -39.40
C LEU A 735 5.90 15.82 -38.00
N LEU A 736 5.68 17.09 -37.63
CA LEU A 736 5.03 17.41 -36.34
C LEU A 736 3.56 16.97 -36.30
N PRO A 737 2.73 17.22 -37.34
CA PRO A 737 1.41 16.59 -37.49
C PRO A 737 1.38 15.07 -37.33
N ALA A 738 2.29 14.37 -38.01
CA ALA A 738 2.38 12.90 -37.95
C ALA A 738 2.76 12.42 -36.55
N ALA A 739 3.77 13.03 -35.93
CA ALA A 739 4.22 12.71 -34.59
C ALA A 739 3.13 12.98 -33.54
N PHE A 740 2.35 14.05 -33.71
CA PHE A 740 1.20 14.35 -32.87
C PHE A 740 0.13 13.26 -32.95
N ASN A 741 -0.27 12.84 -34.15
CA ASN A 741 -1.28 11.78 -34.33
C ASN A 741 -0.77 10.41 -33.87
N TYR A 742 0.51 10.10 -34.11
CA TYR A 742 1.15 8.88 -33.59
C TYR A 742 1.14 8.85 -32.06
N GLN A 743 1.49 9.97 -31.40
CA GLN A 743 1.45 10.04 -29.94
C GLN A 743 0.01 10.00 -29.40
N PHE A 744 -0.97 10.59 -30.09
CA PHE A 744 -2.39 10.52 -29.74
C PHE A 744 -2.88 9.07 -29.73
N TYR A 745 -2.52 8.26 -30.73
CA TYR A 745 -2.77 6.82 -30.69
C TYR A 745 -2.04 6.13 -29.52
N LYS A 746 -0.71 6.32 -29.41
CA LYS A 746 0.12 5.66 -28.39
C LYS A 746 -0.18 6.08 -26.94
N LYS A 747 -0.98 7.12 -26.71
CA LYS A 747 -1.45 7.55 -25.38
C LYS A 747 -2.95 7.30 -25.16
N GLU A 748 -3.65 6.71 -26.13
CA GLU A 748 -5.08 6.35 -26.06
C GLU A 748 -5.30 4.86 -26.34
N PRO A 749 -5.08 3.96 -25.36
CA PRO A 749 -5.15 2.50 -25.57
C PRO A 749 -6.55 2.00 -25.93
N GLY A 750 -7.60 2.79 -25.68
CA GLY A 750 -8.98 2.50 -26.07
C GLY A 750 -9.37 3.01 -27.46
N ALA A 751 -8.45 3.57 -28.27
CA ALA A 751 -8.80 4.25 -29.52
C ALA A 751 -9.63 3.41 -30.51
N TRP A 752 -9.36 2.11 -30.58
CA TRP A 752 -10.08 1.13 -31.40
C TRP A 752 -11.54 0.94 -30.97
N ALA A 753 -11.88 1.19 -29.70
CA ALA A 753 -13.25 1.19 -29.18
C ALA A 753 -13.87 2.60 -29.26
N HIS A 754 -13.14 3.61 -28.80
CA HIS A 754 -13.65 4.97 -28.64
C HIS A 754 -14.01 5.65 -29.96
N ASN A 755 -13.15 5.55 -30.99
CA ASN A 755 -13.46 6.01 -32.36
C ASN A 755 -12.44 5.47 -33.39
N PHE A 756 -12.51 4.16 -33.68
CA PHE A 756 -11.63 3.51 -34.66
C PHE A 756 -11.53 4.28 -35.99
N LYS A 757 -12.67 4.75 -36.51
CA LYS A 757 -12.72 5.49 -37.79
C LYS A 757 -11.85 6.75 -37.75
N TYR A 758 -12.05 7.60 -36.75
CA TYR A 758 -11.29 8.84 -36.63
C TYR A 758 -9.79 8.56 -36.49
N MET A 759 -9.42 7.60 -35.62
CA MET A 759 -8.02 7.26 -35.39
C MET A 759 -7.33 6.73 -36.66
N ALA A 760 -7.93 5.74 -37.34
CA ALA A 760 -7.40 5.23 -38.61
C ALA A 760 -7.28 6.33 -39.68
N GLN A 761 -8.26 7.25 -39.77
CA GLN A 761 -8.22 8.36 -40.72
C GLN A 761 -7.05 9.33 -40.44
N ILE A 762 -6.84 9.77 -39.19
CA ILE A 762 -5.77 10.73 -38.86
C ILE A 762 -4.36 10.11 -38.91
N LEU A 763 -4.25 8.78 -38.74
CA LEU A 763 -2.99 8.05 -38.91
C LEU A 763 -2.66 7.83 -40.40
N ILE A 764 -3.61 7.31 -41.21
CA ILE A 764 -3.41 7.07 -42.66
C ILE A 764 -3.10 8.37 -43.40
N ASP A 765 -3.86 9.45 -43.13
CA ASP A 765 -3.56 10.76 -43.75
C ASP A 765 -2.20 11.32 -43.31
N GLY A 766 -1.68 10.91 -42.15
CA GLY A 766 -0.33 11.22 -41.70
C GLY A 766 0.76 10.51 -42.51
N ILE A 767 0.53 9.24 -42.91
CA ILE A 767 1.44 8.51 -43.82
C ILE A 767 1.48 9.21 -45.18
N GLU A 768 0.32 9.55 -45.74
CA GLU A 768 0.19 10.25 -47.02
C GLU A 768 0.84 11.65 -46.98
N ALA A 769 0.66 12.40 -45.88
CA ALA A 769 1.26 13.72 -45.70
C ALA A 769 2.79 13.72 -45.58
N LEU A 770 3.40 12.57 -45.31
CA LEU A 770 4.85 12.36 -45.34
C LEU A 770 5.35 11.78 -46.69
N GLY A 771 4.44 11.49 -47.63
CA GLY A 771 4.76 10.86 -48.92
C GLY A 771 4.93 9.34 -48.84
N GLY A 772 4.45 8.69 -47.78
CA GLY A 772 4.36 7.24 -47.70
C GLY A 772 3.26 6.69 -48.61
N ASP A 773 3.42 5.44 -49.05
CA ASP A 773 2.40 4.75 -49.84
C ASP A 773 1.24 4.32 -48.94
N VAL A 774 0.03 4.77 -49.26
CA VAL A 774 -1.22 4.42 -48.56
C VAL A 774 -2.15 3.55 -49.42
N SER A 775 -1.69 3.03 -50.57
CA SER A 775 -2.55 2.34 -51.55
C SER A 775 -3.04 0.95 -51.13
N SER A 776 -2.41 0.33 -50.12
CA SER A 776 -2.88 -0.91 -49.48
C SER A 776 -3.95 -0.68 -48.41
N PHE A 777 -4.01 0.52 -47.82
CA PHE A 777 -4.82 0.82 -46.63
C PHE A 777 -6.28 1.13 -46.99
N THR A 778 -7.23 0.52 -46.29
CA THR A 778 -8.64 0.92 -46.42
C THR A 778 -8.90 2.15 -45.55
N ARG A 779 -8.73 3.37 -46.07
CA ARG A 779 -9.11 4.58 -45.31
C ARG A 779 -10.63 4.62 -45.04
N PRO A 780 -11.08 4.75 -43.78
CA PRO A 780 -12.52 4.86 -43.48
C PRO A 780 -13.20 6.02 -44.18
N GLN A 781 -14.46 5.78 -44.56
CA GLN A 781 -15.45 6.76 -45.01
C GLN A 781 -16.31 7.20 -43.82
#